data_AF-A0A951QKT8-F1
#
_entry.id   AF-A0A951QKT8-F1
#
_cell.length_a   1.000
_cell.length_b   1.000
_cell.length_c   1.000
_cell.angle_alpha   90.00
_cell.angle_beta   90.00
_cell.angle_gamma   90.00
#
_symmetry.space_group_name_H-M   'P 1'
#
loop_
_entity.id
_entity.type
_entity.pdbx_description
1 polymer ?
#
loop_
_entity_poly.entity_id
_entity_poly.type
_entity_poly.pdbx_seq_one_letter_code
_entity_poly.pdbx_strand_id
1 'polypeptide(L)'
;MSLQVGLEALKQERFQEAVEILETFCRNSSDRASSDYLKAQMGLVKAYHRTGELEKAIALLQKLVQSENSQIREWAEKYRQALDNSKPANRATTAGVKLAMGGVGGSLAFASGVTITLLFGMVLALGLALVLIVGNDNPINGLLIAVPITLVFNLVAFFLSPLLMDMVQNWLYHTRWVDISELEVRSPETARILRRVCQQKNLKIPRLGIIQDQNPTAFTYGSLPNSARLVVSEGLFKYLDDDEVATVYAHELGHIVHWDFAVMTVASTLVQICYLIYTTFRSLGRGGNNKIKDAFQTAATTAYIFYIVGTYMVLYLSRTREYFADHFSAETTGNPNALSRALVKIAYGIVEEGSRTKEPSRLIEGTRALGIYDPKAASSAGTAYRIAADTQKVGRVFLWDMFNPWGWWMELNSTHPLTGKRVRALSTYAEQLGLAVEFDMGRIIGEGKTLNKSKLYGNFFLDVVLYGAETIGFIGGSIIGIILISNSQSNSVGLVLGSPLIGLGLGILIKAFVMFPDYSKAQPLDVLTLMSDPYASPLRGRPAKLKGELIGRGDAGSKFGSDMMIQDRTGLLYLHYSSRFGPIGNFLFGMKRVQSLIGSNIGATGWFRRGVAPWMDLIELKSDSGTIVNSYHRFWAMVLGSLLMIGGIITVIAVK
;
A
#
# COMPACT_ATOMS: atom_id res chain seq x y z
N MET A 1 17.63 56.12 3.65
CA MET A 1 16.56 55.28 4.23
C MET A 1 17.07 54.71 5.54
N SER A 2 16.25 54.71 6.60
CA SER A 2 16.71 54.25 7.92
C SER A 2 16.60 52.72 8.05
N LEU A 3 17.61 52.12 8.68
CA LEU A 3 17.63 50.71 9.06
C LEU A 3 16.34 50.26 9.76
N GLN A 4 15.78 51.14 10.60
CA GLN A 4 14.55 50.88 11.34
C GLN A 4 13.35 50.61 10.44
N VAL A 5 13.21 51.30 9.30
CA VAL A 5 12.10 51.08 8.36
C VAL A 5 12.23 49.70 7.69
N GLY A 6 13.45 49.29 7.31
CA GLY A 6 13.68 47.97 6.72
C GLY A 6 13.43 46.82 7.71
N LEU A 7 13.83 47.00 8.98
CA LEU A 7 13.56 46.01 10.03
C LEU A 7 12.08 45.97 10.43
N GLU A 8 11.37 47.10 10.37
CA GLU A 8 9.93 47.16 10.64
C GLU A 8 9.12 46.51 9.50
N ALA A 9 9.49 46.74 8.24
CA ALA A 9 8.92 46.03 7.10
C ALA A 9 9.09 44.50 7.25
N LEU A 10 10.25 44.06 7.77
CA LEU A 10 10.52 42.65 8.04
C LEU A 10 9.65 42.07 9.17
N LYS A 11 9.34 42.85 10.21
CA LYS A 11 8.40 42.44 11.27
C LYS A 11 6.96 42.38 10.79
N GLN A 12 6.61 43.23 9.83
CA GLN A 12 5.27 43.30 9.23
C GLN A 12 5.10 42.36 8.03
N GLU A 13 6.01 41.41 7.84
CA GLU A 13 5.99 40.40 6.76
C GLU A 13 6.02 40.96 5.33
N ARG A 14 6.44 42.21 5.16
CA ARG A 14 6.61 42.88 3.85
C ARG A 14 8.01 42.60 3.31
N PHE A 15 8.27 41.34 2.96
CA PHE A 15 9.64 40.86 2.72
C PHE A 15 10.34 41.44 1.48
N GLN A 16 9.64 41.66 0.36
CA GLN A 16 10.23 42.29 -0.83
C GLN A 16 10.62 43.75 -0.58
N GLU A 17 9.75 44.51 0.11
CA GLU A 17 10.01 45.89 0.52
C GLU A 17 11.19 45.95 1.53
N ALA A 18 11.26 44.99 2.45
CA ALA A 18 12.39 44.86 3.37
C ALA A 18 13.71 44.57 2.63
N VAL A 19 13.71 43.71 1.60
CA VAL A 19 14.91 43.46 0.76
C VAL A 19 15.38 44.75 0.10
N GLU A 20 14.49 45.48 -0.56
CA GLU A 20 14.84 46.70 -1.28
C GLU A 20 15.42 47.79 -0.37
N ILE A 21 14.79 47.99 0.79
CA ILE A 21 15.22 49.00 1.78
C ILE A 21 16.55 48.61 2.44
N LEU A 22 16.70 47.34 2.84
CA LEU A 22 17.91 46.87 3.52
C LEU A 22 19.09 46.71 2.55
N GLU A 23 18.87 46.32 1.29
CA GLU A 23 19.92 46.33 0.26
C GLU A 23 20.42 47.77 0.02
N THR A 24 19.51 48.72 -0.12
CA THR A 24 19.85 50.13 -0.34
C THR A 24 20.63 50.70 0.86
N PHE A 25 20.24 50.33 2.08
CA PHE A 25 20.97 50.70 3.29
C PHE A 25 22.38 50.12 3.32
N CYS A 26 22.54 48.83 3.01
CA CYS A 26 23.84 48.17 2.94
C CYS A 26 24.75 48.75 1.84
N ARG A 27 24.21 49.12 0.67
CA ARG A 27 24.98 49.74 -0.43
C ARG A 27 25.51 51.13 -0.05
N ASN A 28 24.73 51.90 0.69
CA ASN A 28 25.06 53.28 1.07
C ASN A 28 25.85 53.40 2.39
N SER A 29 26.11 52.29 3.07
CA SER A 29 26.87 52.29 4.33
C SER A 29 28.38 52.32 4.06
N SER A 30 29.05 53.36 4.55
CA SER A 30 30.51 53.53 4.44
C SER A 30 31.29 52.64 5.41
N ASP A 31 30.70 52.30 6.56
CA ASP A 31 31.31 51.45 7.59
C ASP A 31 30.67 50.05 7.60
N ARG A 32 31.40 49.09 7.02
CA ARG A 32 30.99 47.69 6.90
C ARG A 32 31.21 46.86 8.18
N ALA A 33 31.85 47.43 9.21
CA ALA A 33 32.04 46.80 10.51
C ALA A 33 31.05 47.33 11.57
N SER A 34 30.28 48.38 11.25
CA SER A 34 29.30 48.96 12.16
C SER A 34 28.21 47.97 12.59
N SER A 35 27.74 48.10 13.84
CA SER A 35 26.66 47.26 14.39
C SER A 35 25.38 47.35 13.56
N ASP A 36 25.09 48.52 13.00
CA ASP A 36 23.89 48.77 12.20
C ASP A 36 23.97 48.12 10.81
N TYR A 37 25.14 48.14 10.17
CA TYR A 37 25.38 47.39 8.93
C TYR A 37 25.20 45.89 9.13
N LEU A 38 25.74 45.35 10.23
CA LEU A 38 25.63 43.93 10.53
C LEU A 38 24.19 43.51 10.86
N LYS A 39 23.43 44.35 11.58
CA LYS A 39 21.99 44.13 11.81
C LYS A 39 21.19 44.18 10.51
N ALA A 40 21.54 45.07 9.58
CA ALA A 40 20.94 45.13 8.25
C ALA A 40 21.18 43.84 7.46
N GLN A 41 22.41 43.32 7.50
CA GLN A 41 22.78 42.04 6.88
C GLN A 41 22.00 40.87 7.48
N MET A 42 21.85 40.80 8.82
CA MET A 42 21.02 39.78 9.48
C MET A 42 19.54 39.88 9.05
N GLY A 43 19.02 41.09 8.88
CA GLY A 43 17.69 41.34 8.33
C GLY A 43 17.56 40.83 6.88
N LEU A 44 18.54 41.13 6.03
CA LEU A 44 18.60 40.66 4.64
C LEU A 44 18.62 39.14 4.53
N VAL A 45 19.40 38.44 5.36
CA VAL A 45 19.38 36.97 5.41
C VAL A 45 17.96 36.45 5.62
N LYS A 46 17.25 37.00 6.61
CA LYS A 46 15.87 36.59 6.91
C LYS A 46 14.90 36.92 5.77
N ALA A 47 15.07 38.09 5.16
CA ALA A 47 14.24 38.54 4.05
C ALA A 47 14.44 37.65 2.81
N TYR A 48 15.70 37.41 2.39
CA TYR A 48 16.03 36.52 1.27
C TYR A 48 15.57 35.08 1.48
N HIS A 49 15.71 34.56 2.71
CA HIS A 49 15.18 33.24 3.04
C HIS A 49 13.65 33.20 2.85
N ARG A 50 12.92 34.23 3.29
CA ARG A 50 11.46 34.29 3.16
C ARG A 50 10.95 34.58 1.75
N THR A 51 11.75 35.24 0.91
CA THR A 51 11.42 35.47 -0.51
C THR A 51 11.85 34.34 -1.44
N GLY A 52 12.56 33.33 -0.94
CA GLY A 52 13.02 32.18 -1.73
C GLY A 52 14.37 32.38 -2.44
N GLU A 53 15.06 33.50 -2.19
CA GLU A 53 16.39 33.81 -2.73
C GLU A 53 17.52 33.15 -1.90
N LEU A 54 17.45 31.83 -1.80
CA LEU A 54 18.30 31.03 -0.89
C LEU A 54 19.80 31.13 -1.19
N GLU A 55 20.20 31.20 -2.46
CA GLU A 55 21.63 31.36 -2.80
C GLU A 55 22.20 32.66 -2.25
N LYS A 56 21.44 33.76 -2.31
CA LYS A 56 21.84 35.05 -1.74
C LYS A 56 21.85 34.99 -0.22
N ALA A 57 20.86 34.34 0.38
CA ALA A 57 20.82 34.13 1.83
C ALA A 57 22.05 33.34 2.31
N ILE A 58 22.38 32.22 1.66
CA ILE A 58 23.54 31.36 1.99
C ILE A 58 24.86 32.10 1.79
N ALA A 59 25.01 32.82 0.67
CA ALA A 59 26.22 33.60 0.39
C ALA A 59 26.45 34.71 1.43
N LEU A 60 25.38 35.38 1.87
CA LEU A 60 25.44 36.38 2.94
C LEU A 60 25.74 35.73 4.30
N LEU A 61 25.12 34.58 4.58
CA LEU A 61 25.32 33.82 5.80
C LEU A 61 26.77 33.32 5.94
N GLN A 62 27.38 32.84 4.86
CA GLN A 62 28.79 32.43 4.83
C GLN A 62 29.73 33.58 5.19
N LYS A 63 29.42 34.81 4.76
CA LYS A 63 30.18 36.00 5.15
C LYS A 63 29.99 36.34 6.64
N LEU A 64 28.78 36.20 7.17
CA LEU A 64 28.48 36.50 8.58
C LEU A 64 29.09 35.49 9.55
N VAL A 65 29.22 34.22 9.17
CA VAL A 65 29.96 33.20 9.95
C VAL A 65 31.44 33.56 10.10
N GLN A 66 32.01 34.30 9.15
CA GLN A 66 33.40 34.77 9.21
C GLN A 66 33.57 36.11 9.94
N SER A 67 32.49 36.70 10.49
CA SER A 67 32.57 38.00 11.16
C SER A 67 33.36 37.95 12.47
N GLU A 68 34.06 39.04 12.81
CA GLU A 68 34.85 39.17 14.06
C GLU A 68 33.98 39.29 15.32
N ASN A 69 32.68 39.59 15.17
CA ASN A 69 31.74 39.73 16.28
C ASN A 69 31.17 38.36 16.71
N SER A 70 31.43 37.97 17.96
CA SER A 70 31.02 36.67 18.52
C SER A 70 29.50 36.44 18.49
N GLN A 71 28.68 37.46 18.76
CA GLN A 71 27.22 37.32 18.78
C GLN A 71 26.63 37.08 17.38
N ILE A 72 27.20 37.71 16.36
CA ILE A 72 26.74 37.55 14.98
C ILE A 72 27.21 36.21 14.42
N ARG A 73 28.42 35.78 14.76
CA ARG A 73 28.93 34.46 14.42
C ARG A 73 28.04 33.35 15.00
N GLU A 74 27.74 33.42 16.29
CA GLU A 74 26.88 32.45 16.97
C GLU A 74 25.45 32.45 16.38
N TRP A 75 24.89 33.63 16.11
CA TRP A 75 23.61 33.74 15.42
C TRP A 75 23.66 33.13 14.00
N ALA A 76 24.70 33.42 13.22
CA ALA A 76 24.83 32.95 11.85
C ALA A 76 25.06 31.43 11.78
N GLU A 77 25.82 30.84 12.71
CA GLU A 77 26.01 29.40 12.84
C GLU A 77 24.70 28.70 13.24
N LYS A 78 23.96 29.25 14.22
CA LYS A 78 22.66 28.72 14.63
C LYS A 78 21.63 28.84 13.51
N TYR A 79 21.61 29.96 12.80
CA TYR A 79 20.71 30.19 11.68
C TYR A 79 21.10 29.32 10.47
N ARG A 80 22.40 29.03 10.28
CA ARG A 80 22.90 28.09 9.27
C ARG A 80 22.46 26.67 9.56
N GLN A 81 22.60 26.20 10.79
CA GLN A 81 22.08 24.89 11.18
C GLN A 81 20.56 24.82 10.99
N ALA A 82 19.83 25.88 11.34
CA ALA A 82 18.40 25.96 11.05
C ALA A 82 18.10 25.94 9.54
N LEU A 83 18.94 26.59 8.71
CA LEU A 83 18.81 26.65 7.26
C LEU A 83 19.20 25.32 6.57
N ASP A 84 20.24 24.64 7.05
CA ASP A 84 20.70 23.34 6.55
C ASP A 84 19.71 22.22 6.94
N ASN A 85 19.09 22.34 8.12
CA ASN A 85 17.96 21.51 8.54
C ASN A 85 16.68 21.86 7.76
N SER A 86 16.54 23.11 7.30
CA SER A 86 15.54 23.51 6.30
C SER A 86 16.12 23.42 4.90
N LYS A 87 16.60 22.22 4.49
CA LYS A 87 16.89 21.99 3.07
C LYS A 87 15.71 22.54 2.27
N PRO A 88 15.95 23.34 1.21
CA PRO A 88 14.86 23.88 0.43
C PRO A 88 14.01 22.70 0.01
N ALA A 89 12.73 22.70 0.40
CA ALA A 89 11.76 21.89 -0.31
C ALA A 89 11.97 22.23 -1.78
N ASN A 90 12.41 21.25 -2.59
CA ASN A 90 12.41 21.36 -4.05
C ASN A 90 10.95 21.50 -4.49
N ARG A 91 10.37 22.67 -4.22
CA ARG A 91 8.98 23.02 -4.38
C ARG A 91 8.91 24.00 -5.54
N ALA A 92 7.94 23.78 -6.42
CA ALA A 92 7.71 24.69 -7.52
C ALA A 92 7.41 26.10 -6.97
N THR A 93 7.94 27.12 -7.63
CA THR A 93 7.69 28.53 -7.28
C THR A 93 6.21 28.90 -7.33
N THR A 94 5.40 28.14 -8.08
CA THR A 94 3.94 28.22 -8.12
C THR A 94 3.31 26.89 -7.72
N ALA A 95 2.55 26.90 -6.62
CA ALA A 95 1.64 25.81 -6.25
C ALA A 95 0.25 26.01 -6.88
N GLY A 96 -0.46 24.93 -7.17
CA GLY A 96 -1.77 24.94 -7.83
C GLY A 96 -1.73 24.94 -9.36
N VAL A 97 -0.58 24.60 -9.95
CA VAL A 97 -0.44 24.40 -11.40
C VAL A 97 -1.15 23.11 -11.79
N LYS A 98 -2.00 23.17 -12.82
CA LYS A 98 -2.64 21.96 -13.36
C LYS A 98 -1.60 21.05 -14.01
N LEU A 99 -1.48 19.84 -13.51
CA LEU A 99 -0.54 18.84 -14.02
C LEU A 99 -1.25 17.96 -15.06
N ALA A 100 -0.50 17.47 -16.04
CA ALA A 100 -1.02 16.52 -17.00
C ALA A 100 -0.96 15.09 -16.44
N MET A 101 -2.09 14.40 -16.43
CA MET A 101 -2.16 12.97 -16.11
C MET A 101 -2.17 12.15 -17.40
N GLY A 102 -1.27 11.17 -17.52
CA GLY A 102 -1.18 10.32 -18.72
C GLY A 102 -2.23 9.22 -18.76
N GLY A 103 -2.82 8.97 -19.94
CA GLY A 103 -3.69 7.81 -20.24
C GLY A 103 -5.20 8.09 -20.30
N VAL A 104 -6.01 7.05 -20.56
CA VAL A 104 -7.49 7.09 -20.71
C VAL A 104 -8.21 7.51 -19.40
N GLY A 105 -7.47 7.55 -18.29
CA GLY A 105 -7.95 7.93 -16.96
C GLY A 105 -7.75 9.40 -16.59
N GLY A 106 -7.47 10.33 -17.53
CA GLY A 106 -7.21 11.75 -17.22
C GLY A 106 -8.37 12.53 -16.59
N SER A 107 -9.54 11.91 -16.38
CA SER A 107 -10.67 12.48 -15.66
C SER A 107 -11.24 11.47 -14.66
N LEU A 108 -11.15 11.81 -13.37
CA LEU A 108 -11.68 10.99 -12.28
C LEU A 108 -13.20 10.80 -12.41
N ALA A 109 -13.89 11.84 -12.87
CA ALA A 109 -15.32 11.82 -13.12
C ALA A 109 -15.67 10.83 -14.25
N PHE A 110 -14.88 10.79 -15.32
CA PHE A 110 -15.08 9.84 -16.41
C PHE A 110 -14.83 8.40 -15.94
N ALA A 111 -13.70 8.12 -15.28
CA ALA A 111 -13.38 6.80 -14.76
C ALA A 111 -14.47 6.31 -13.78
N SER A 112 -14.88 7.16 -12.85
CA SER A 112 -15.95 6.86 -11.89
C SER A 112 -17.29 6.65 -12.58
N GLY A 113 -17.65 7.51 -13.53
CA GLY A 113 -18.91 7.43 -14.27
C GLY A 113 -19.02 6.14 -15.09
N VAL A 114 -17.96 5.76 -15.80
CA VAL A 114 -17.90 4.49 -16.55
C VAL A 114 -18.03 3.30 -15.60
N THR A 115 -17.25 3.26 -14.52
CA THR A 115 -17.31 2.16 -13.55
C THR A 115 -18.69 2.03 -12.91
N ILE A 116 -19.28 3.14 -12.43
CA ILE A 116 -20.61 3.13 -11.81
C ILE A 116 -21.67 2.71 -12.83
N THR A 117 -21.62 3.22 -14.06
CA THR A 117 -22.60 2.86 -15.11
C THR A 117 -22.53 1.38 -15.44
N LEU A 118 -21.33 0.81 -15.56
CA LEU A 118 -21.14 -0.62 -15.79
C LEU A 118 -21.63 -1.46 -14.60
N LEU A 119 -21.33 -1.06 -13.36
CA LEU A 119 -21.84 -1.74 -12.16
C LEU A 119 -23.38 -1.68 -12.08
N PHE A 120 -23.97 -0.53 -12.38
CA PHE A 120 -25.41 -0.35 -12.40
C PHE A 120 -26.06 -1.18 -13.51
N GLY A 121 -25.49 -1.13 -14.72
CA GLY A 121 -25.92 -1.95 -15.85
C GLY A 121 -25.84 -3.45 -15.55
N MET A 122 -24.82 -3.90 -14.83
CA MET A 122 -24.67 -5.28 -14.38
C MET A 122 -25.75 -5.68 -13.37
N VAL A 123 -26.04 -4.84 -12.37
CA VAL A 123 -27.12 -5.07 -11.41
C VAL A 123 -28.48 -5.08 -12.11
N LEU A 124 -28.72 -4.16 -13.05
CA LEU A 124 -29.96 -4.08 -13.83
C LEU A 124 -30.13 -5.29 -14.75
N ALA A 125 -29.08 -5.68 -15.47
CA ALA A 125 -29.09 -6.87 -16.34
C ALA A 125 -29.35 -8.14 -15.53
N LEU A 126 -28.74 -8.25 -14.34
CA LEU A 126 -29.03 -9.34 -13.41
C LEU A 126 -30.49 -9.29 -12.97
N GLY A 127 -30.98 -8.15 -12.52
CA GLY A 127 -32.39 -7.95 -12.13
C GLY A 127 -33.37 -8.35 -13.23
N LEU A 128 -33.13 -7.91 -14.47
CA LEU A 128 -33.97 -8.23 -15.62
C LEU A 128 -33.91 -9.73 -15.96
N ALA A 129 -32.71 -10.31 -16.00
CA ALA A 129 -32.55 -11.75 -16.23
C ALA A 129 -33.27 -12.57 -15.16
N LEU A 130 -33.25 -12.15 -13.89
CA LEU A 130 -33.98 -12.79 -12.81
C LEU A 130 -35.50 -12.74 -13.01
N VAL A 131 -36.05 -11.58 -13.43
CA VAL A 131 -37.48 -11.43 -13.72
C VAL A 131 -37.91 -12.36 -14.86
N LEU A 132 -37.08 -12.50 -15.90
CA LEU A 132 -37.40 -13.36 -17.05
C LEU A 132 -37.30 -14.86 -16.75
N ILE A 133 -36.47 -15.26 -15.78
CA ILE A 133 -36.22 -16.67 -15.45
C ILE A 133 -37.25 -17.21 -14.44
N VAL A 134 -37.77 -16.37 -13.54
CA VAL A 134 -38.63 -16.81 -12.43
C VAL A 134 -40.09 -16.42 -12.67
N GLY A 135 -40.80 -17.18 -13.50
CA GLY A 135 -42.21 -16.97 -13.86
C GLY A 135 -43.25 -17.28 -12.77
N ASN A 136 -43.24 -16.50 -11.67
CA ASN A 136 -44.23 -16.32 -10.58
C ASN A 136 -44.62 -17.52 -9.67
N ASP A 137 -45.05 -17.33 -8.40
CA ASP A 137 -46.11 -16.43 -7.88
C ASP A 137 -45.72 -15.22 -6.98
N ASN A 138 -44.48 -14.73 -6.97
CA ASN A 138 -44.10 -13.29 -6.87
C ASN A 138 -42.65 -13.06 -6.41
N PRO A 139 -41.63 -13.49 -7.19
CA PRO A 139 -40.23 -13.12 -6.98
C PRO A 139 -40.01 -11.61 -7.18
N ILE A 140 -40.86 -10.98 -8.00
CA ILE A 140 -40.91 -9.53 -8.20
C ILE A 140 -41.11 -8.85 -6.84
N ASN A 141 -42.01 -9.34 -5.98
CA ASN A 141 -42.22 -8.76 -4.66
C ASN A 141 -41.00 -8.93 -3.76
N GLY A 142 -40.32 -10.08 -3.81
CA GLY A 142 -39.08 -10.30 -3.05
C GLY A 142 -37.96 -9.35 -3.45
N LEU A 143 -37.76 -9.13 -4.75
CA LEU A 143 -36.74 -8.20 -5.27
C LEU A 143 -37.13 -6.72 -5.07
N LEU A 144 -38.41 -6.38 -5.27
CA LEU A 144 -38.98 -5.08 -4.97
C LEU A 144 -38.92 -4.72 -3.48
N ILE A 145 -38.84 -5.71 -2.58
CA ILE A 145 -38.64 -5.47 -1.15
C ILE A 145 -37.14 -5.45 -0.82
N ALA A 146 -36.35 -6.41 -1.33
CA ALA A 146 -34.94 -6.55 -1.00
C ALA A 146 -34.06 -5.40 -1.53
N VAL A 147 -34.33 -4.90 -2.73
CA VAL A 147 -33.56 -3.78 -3.31
C VAL A 147 -33.77 -2.50 -2.51
N PRO A 148 -35.00 -2.02 -2.24
CA PRO A 148 -35.21 -0.86 -1.38
C PRO A 148 -34.68 -1.05 0.04
N ILE A 149 -34.87 -2.23 0.66
CA ILE A 149 -34.30 -2.49 2.00
C ILE A 149 -32.77 -2.36 1.95
N THR A 150 -32.12 -2.90 0.93
CA THR A 150 -30.66 -2.84 0.78
C THR A 150 -30.18 -1.42 0.52
N LEU A 151 -30.89 -0.66 -0.32
CA LEU A 151 -30.60 0.75 -0.57
C LEU A 151 -30.79 1.60 0.69
N VAL A 152 -31.88 1.39 1.43
CA VAL A 152 -32.15 2.06 2.71
C VAL A 152 -31.10 1.68 3.75
N PHE A 153 -30.77 0.40 3.90
CA PHE A 153 -29.73 -0.06 4.82
C PHE A 153 -28.38 0.57 4.49
N ASN A 154 -27.96 0.56 3.21
CA ASN A 154 -26.69 1.18 2.80
C ASN A 154 -26.72 2.71 2.95
N LEU A 155 -27.85 3.36 2.69
CA LEU A 155 -28.01 4.80 2.91
C LEU A 155 -27.88 5.15 4.41
N VAL A 156 -28.57 4.39 5.28
CA VAL A 156 -28.48 4.55 6.72
C VAL A 156 -27.05 4.26 7.19
N ALA A 157 -26.45 3.16 6.76
CA ALA A 157 -25.07 2.81 7.08
C ALA A 157 -24.09 3.88 6.61
N PHE A 158 -24.29 4.48 5.43
CA PHE A 158 -23.44 5.55 4.90
C PHE A 158 -23.44 6.79 5.80
N PHE A 159 -24.61 7.27 6.23
CA PHE A 159 -24.71 8.43 7.12
C PHE A 159 -24.37 8.11 8.58
N LEU A 160 -24.57 6.86 9.01
CA LEU A 160 -24.21 6.39 10.34
C LEU A 160 -22.72 6.01 10.46
N SER A 161 -22.05 5.74 9.34
CA SER A 161 -20.66 5.29 9.29
C SER A 161 -19.67 6.22 10.00
N PRO A 162 -19.75 7.57 9.92
CA PRO A 162 -18.80 8.42 10.62
C PRO A 162 -18.99 8.35 12.14
N LEU A 163 -20.23 8.16 12.62
CA LEU A 163 -20.50 8.00 14.05
C LEU A 163 -19.91 6.69 14.57
N LEU A 164 -20.12 5.60 13.82
CA LEU A 164 -19.55 4.29 14.16
C LEU A 164 -18.03 4.33 14.13
N MET A 165 -17.43 4.99 13.13
CA MET A 165 -15.99 5.18 13.05
C MET A 165 -15.46 6.03 14.21
N ASP A 166 -16.09 7.17 14.53
CA ASP A 166 -15.71 8.00 15.69
C ASP A 166 -15.72 7.15 16.99
N MET A 167 -16.73 6.28 17.16
CA MET A 167 -16.84 5.37 18.30
C MET A 167 -15.71 4.33 18.33
N VAL A 168 -15.43 3.66 17.20
CA VAL A 168 -14.34 2.68 17.06
C VAL A 168 -12.99 3.34 17.31
N GLN A 169 -12.77 4.53 16.75
CA GLN A 169 -11.52 5.30 16.89
C GLN A 169 -11.25 5.73 18.34
N ASN A 170 -12.30 6.07 19.09
CA ASN A 170 -12.16 6.41 20.50
C ASN A 170 -12.00 5.16 21.38
N TRP A 171 -12.71 4.07 21.07
CA TRP A 171 -12.72 2.84 21.87
C TRP A 171 -11.47 1.97 21.67
N LEU A 172 -11.05 1.75 20.43
CA LEU A 172 -9.92 0.86 20.10
C LEU A 172 -8.58 1.59 20.03
N TYR A 173 -8.57 2.81 19.49
CA TYR A 173 -7.33 3.51 19.15
C TYR A 173 -7.07 4.75 20.02
N HIS A 174 -7.99 5.08 20.94
CA HIS A 174 -7.89 6.24 21.84
C HIS A 174 -7.51 7.54 21.10
N THR A 175 -8.14 7.76 19.95
CA THR A 175 -7.83 8.88 19.05
C THR A 175 -8.03 10.22 19.76
N ARG A 176 -6.99 11.06 19.76
CA ARG A 176 -7.05 12.41 20.30
C ARG A 176 -7.45 13.39 19.22
N TRP A 177 -8.61 14.02 19.40
CA TRP A 177 -9.08 15.07 18.50
C TRP A 177 -8.36 16.39 18.79
N VAL A 178 -7.82 17.03 17.75
CA VAL A 178 -7.00 18.23 17.87
C VAL A 178 -7.51 19.37 16.99
N ASP A 179 -7.27 20.60 17.42
CA ASP A 179 -7.55 21.78 16.63
C ASP A 179 -6.41 22.09 15.65
N ILE A 180 -6.72 22.84 14.60
CA ILE A 180 -5.73 23.22 13.59
C ILE A 180 -4.57 24.03 14.18
N SER A 181 -4.79 24.80 15.25
CA SER A 181 -3.74 25.55 15.95
C SER A 181 -2.74 24.63 16.64
N GLU A 182 -3.19 23.48 17.15
CA GLU A 182 -2.29 22.49 17.74
C GLU A 182 -1.50 21.75 16.65
N LEU A 183 -2.17 21.41 15.54
CA LEU A 183 -1.50 20.82 14.39
C LEU A 183 -0.45 21.77 13.80
N GLU A 184 -0.70 23.07 13.79
CA GLU A 184 0.23 24.09 13.30
C GLU A 184 1.55 24.13 14.07
N VAL A 185 1.53 23.82 15.38
CA VAL A 185 2.77 23.71 16.18
C VAL A 185 3.60 22.51 15.74
N ARG A 186 2.96 21.40 15.36
CA ARG A 186 3.62 20.17 14.91
C ARG A 186 4.05 20.23 13.46
N SER A 187 3.21 20.81 12.61
CA SER A 187 3.42 20.90 11.17
C SER A 187 2.83 22.21 10.61
N PRO A 188 3.61 23.31 10.61
CA PRO A 188 3.16 24.60 10.10
C PRO A 188 2.81 24.58 8.60
N GLU A 189 3.52 23.77 7.80
CA GLU A 189 3.20 23.60 6.39
C GLU A 189 1.82 22.94 6.21
N THR A 190 1.52 21.88 6.97
CA THR A 190 0.21 21.22 6.89
C THR A 190 -0.94 22.17 7.19
N ALA A 191 -0.85 22.95 8.27
CA ALA A 191 -1.89 23.90 8.65
C ALA A 191 -2.14 24.95 7.54
N ARG A 192 -1.07 25.45 6.90
CA ARG A 192 -1.17 26.35 5.74
C ARG A 192 -1.88 25.71 4.56
N ILE A 193 -1.52 24.46 4.22
CA ILE A 193 -2.16 23.74 3.11
C ILE A 193 -3.64 23.51 3.39
N LEU A 194 -3.99 23.01 4.57
CA LEU A 194 -5.38 22.76 4.95
C LEU A 194 -6.23 24.05 4.86
N ARG A 195 -5.78 25.16 5.46
CA ARG A 195 -6.50 26.45 5.40
C ARG A 195 -6.70 26.92 3.97
N ARG A 196 -5.62 26.93 3.18
CA ARG A 196 -5.65 27.40 1.79
C ARG A 196 -6.60 26.57 0.93
N VAL A 197 -6.50 25.24 0.99
CA VAL A 197 -7.35 24.35 0.16
C VAL A 197 -8.80 24.42 0.60
N CYS A 198 -9.07 24.40 1.91
CA CYS A 198 -10.43 24.50 2.43
C CYS A 198 -11.07 25.83 2.03
N GLN A 199 -10.32 26.93 2.08
CA GLN A 199 -10.78 28.23 1.61
C GLN A 199 -11.04 28.24 0.09
N GLN A 200 -10.10 27.74 -0.71
CA GLN A 200 -10.22 27.70 -2.18
C GLN A 200 -11.38 26.81 -2.66
N LYS A 201 -11.66 25.71 -1.94
CA LYS A 201 -12.72 24.75 -2.29
C LYS A 201 -14.03 25.01 -1.54
N ASN A 202 -14.11 26.07 -0.74
CA ASN A 202 -15.25 26.40 0.11
C ASN A 202 -15.70 25.22 1.00
N LEU A 203 -14.73 24.57 1.63
CA LEU A 203 -14.91 23.44 2.54
C LEU A 203 -14.62 23.85 3.98
N LYS A 204 -15.30 23.20 4.93
CA LYS A 204 -14.90 23.26 6.34
C LYS A 204 -13.61 22.45 6.52
N ILE A 205 -12.72 22.93 7.39
CA ILE A 205 -11.55 22.15 7.80
C ILE A 205 -12.06 20.84 8.42
N PRO A 206 -11.58 19.66 7.96
CA PRO A 206 -12.01 18.38 8.49
C PRO A 206 -11.63 18.24 9.96
N ARG A 207 -12.36 17.42 10.70
CA ARG A 207 -12.02 17.15 12.10
C ARG A 207 -10.73 16.34 12.16
N LEU A 208 -9.72 16.87 12.85
CA LEU A 208 -8.37 16.30 12.87
C LEU A 208 -8.19 15.38 14.07
N GLY A 209 -7.74 14.15 13.84
CA GLY A 209 -7.46 13.17 14.88
C GLY A 209 -6.01 12.71 14.85
N ILE A 210 -5.41 12.51 16.02
CA ILE A 210 -4.07 11.93 16.18
C ILE A 210 -4.17 10.66 17.04
N ILE A 211 -3.69 9.55 16.51
CA ILE A 211 -3.59 8.26 17.21
C ILE A 211 -2.20 8.14 17.82
N GLN A 212 -2.12 7.77 19.10
CA GLN A 212 -0.86 7.57 19.83
C GLN A 212 -0.19 6.22 19.48
N ASP A 213 0.03 5.98 18.18
CA ASP A 213 0.74 4.80 17.66
C ASP A 213 1.95 5.28 16.85
N GLN A 214 3.07 4.55 16.96
CA GLN A 214 4.33 4.87 16.30
C GLN A 214 4.39 4.38 14.84
N ASN A 215 3.49 3.50 14.42
CA ASN A 215 3.39 3.05 13.04
C ASN A 215 2.83 4.20 12.18
N PRO A 216 3.56 4.70 11.17
CA PRO A 216 3.11 5.82 10.36
C PRO A 216 1.92 5.42 9.49
N THR A 217 0.80 6.10 9.66
CA THR A 217 -0.42 5.92 8.86
C THR A 217 -1.24 7.20 8.87
N ALA A 218 -1.98 7.42 7.79
CA ALA A 218 -2.94 8.50 7.63
C ALA A 218 -4.12 7.94 6.83
N PHE A 219 -5.32 8.37 7.18
CA PHE A 219 -6.53 8.00 6.47
C PHE A 219 -7.66 9.01 6.73
N THR A 220 -8.63 9.01 5.83
CA THR A 220 -9.83 9.85 5.90
C THR A 220 -11.11 9.03 5.88
N TYR A 221 -12.13 9.52 6.58
CA TYR A 221 -13.47 8.92 6.54
C TYR A 221 -14.55 9.97 6.76
N GLY A 222 -15.76 9.69 6.26
CA GLY A 222 -16.90 10.57 6.36
C GLY A 222 -18.01 10.21 5.37
N SER A 223 -19.11 10.95 5.43
CA SER A 223 -20.22 10.83 4.48
C SER A 223 -20.29 12.04 3.54
N LEU A 224 -19.91 13.23 4.01
CA LEU A 224 -19.90 14.48 3.26
C LEU A 224 -18.55 15.18 3.46
N PRO A 225 -18.03 15.95 2.48
CA PRO A 225 -16.76 16.65 2.63
C PRO A 225 -16.71 17.59 3.84
N ASN A 226 -17.82 18.30 4.09
CA ASN A 226 -17.95 19.23 5.22
C ASN A 226 -18.11 18.55 6.59
N SER A 227 -18.21 17.22 6.61
CA SER A 227 -18.24 16.40 7.82
C SER A 227 -17.14 15.35 7.81
N ALA A 228 -16.06 15.54 7.04
CA ALA A 228 -15.00 14.57 6.97
C ALA A 228 -14.11 14.61 8.22
N ARG A 229 -13.53 13.46 8.56
CA ARG A 229 -12.48 13.29 9.56
C ARG A 229 -11.19 12.94 8.83
N LEU A 230 -10.09 13.50 9.29
CA LEU A 230 -8.74 13.16 8.84
C LEU A 230 -7.96 12.73 10.07
N VAL A 231 -7.52 11.47 10.09
CA VAL A 231 -6.84 10.88 11.24
C VAL A 231 -5.44 10.43 10.82
N VAL A 232 -4.44 10.80 11.61
CA VAL A 232 -3.05 10.38 11.43
C VAL A 232 -2.51 9.73 12.70
N SER A 233 -1.43 8.96 12.59
CA SER A 233 -0.71 8.47 13.75
C SER A 233 0.46 9.36 14.15
N GLU A 234 0.89 9.26 15.41
CA GLU A 234 2.11 9.91 15.92
C GLU A 234 3.36 9.49 15.12
N GLY A 235 3.37 8.25 14.63
CA GLY A 235 4.40 7.73 13.73
C GLY A 235 4.64 8.60 12.51
N LEU A 236 3.60 9.24 11.98
CA LEU A 236 3.74 10.12 10.82
C LEU A 236 4.70 11.28 11.13
N PHE A 237 4.58 11.92 12.30
CA PHE A 237 5.44 13.02 12.73
C PHE A 237 6.84 12.57 13.19
N LYS A 238 7.00 11.28 13.51
CA LYS A 238 8.29 10.69 13.89
C LYS A 238 9.16 10.40 12.67
N TYR A 239 8.56 9.90 11.59
CA TYR A 239 9.29 9.41 10.42
C TYR A 239 9.38 10.42 9.28
N LEU A 240 8.44 11.37 9.19
CA LEU A 240 8.35 12.32 8.09
C LEU A 240 8.77 13.73 8.50
N ASP A 241 9.35 14.45 7.55
CA ASP A 241 9.64 15.88 7.67
C ASP A 241 8.37 16.72 7.45
N ASP A 242 8.38 17.99 7.86
CA ASP A 242 7.18 18.87 7.83
C ASP A 242 6.55 18.98 6.43
N ASP A 243 7.36 19.07 5.37
CA ASP A 243 6.88 19.15 3.99
C ASP A 243 6.26 17.81 3.53
N GLU A 244 6.84 16.68 3.93
CA GLU A 244 6.34 15.34 3.66
C GLU A 244 5.01 15.09 4.37
N VAL A 245 4.88 15.44 5.65
CA VAL A 245 3.60 15.39 6.39
C VAL A 245 2.55 16.22 5.66
N ALA A 246 2.91 17.43 5.22
CA ALA A 246 1.98 18.30 4.50
C ALA A 246 1.50 17.68 3.17
N THR A 247 2.35 16.94 2.45
CA THR A 247 1.92 16.20 1.25
C THR A 247 1.00 15.01 1.55
N VAL A 248 1.20 14.32 2.68
CA VAL A 248 0.31 13.23 3.12
C VAL A 248 -1.07 13.78 3.47
N TYR A 249 -1.13 14.88 4.23
CA TYR A 249 -2.40 15.56 4.53
C TYR A 249 -3.07 16.11 3.26
N ALA A 250 -2.31 16.61 2.29
CA ALA A 250 -2.85 17.06 1.02
C ALA A 250 -3.43 15.90 0.19
N HIS A 251 -2.78 14.74 0.20
CA HIS A 251 -3.27 13.51 -0.44
C HIS A 251 -4.61 13.09 0.18
N GLU A 252 -4.66 13.00 1.51
CA GLU A 252 -5.88 12.68 2.25
C GLU A 252 -7.01 13.69 2.03
N LEU A 253 -6.68 14.98 1.97
CA LEU A 253 -7.64 16.02 1.62
C LEU A 253 -8.16 15.86 0.18
N GLY A 254 -7.35 15.32 -0.73
CA GLY A 254 -7.76 14.95 -2.08
C GLY A 254 -8.95 13.99 -2.08
N HIS A 255 -8.94 12.96 -1.24
CA HIS A 255 -10.08 12.04 -1.11
C HIS A 255 -11.37 12.75 -0.64
N ILE A 256 -11.22 13.75 0.23
CA ILE A 256 -12.34 14.57 0.71
C ILE A 256 -12.89 15.45 -0.40
N VAL A 257 -12.01 16.15 -1.15
CA VAL A 257 -12.39 17.03 -2.27
C VAL A 257 -13.07 16.23 -3.39
N HIS A 258 -12.62 15.00 -3.63
CA HIS A 258 -13.10 14.14 -4.71
C HIS A 258 -14.29 13.22 -4.34
N TRP A 259 -14.84 13.37 -3.13
CA TRP A 259 -15.99 12.61 -2.64
C TRP A 259 -15.79 11.09 -2.66
N ASP A 260 -14.57 10.64 -2.38
CA ASP A 260 -14.16 9.24 -2.54
C ASP A 260 -15.02 8.30 -1.70
N PHE A 261 -15.31 8.64 -0.45
CA PHE A 261 -16.18 7.85 0.43
C PHE A 261 -17.59 7.65 -0.16
N ALA A 262 -18.18 8.67 -0.78
CA ALA A 262 -19.52 8.56 -1.36
C ALA A 262 -19.52 7.67 -2.60
N VAL A 263 -18.57 7.91 -3.50
CA VAL A 263 -18.47 7.14 -4.76
C VAL A 263 -18.12 5.68 -4.49
N MET A 264 -17.16 5.42 -3.59
CA MET A 264 -16.79 4.05 -3.22
C MET A 264 -17.94 3.34 -2.51
N THR A 265 -18.72 4.03 -1.66
CA THR A 265 -19.91 3.44 -1.03
C THR A 265 -20.96 3.02 -2.06
N VAL A 266 -21.25 3.88 -3.05
CA VAL A 266 -22.20 3.54 -4.13
C VAL A 266 -21.70 2.35 -4.93
N ALA A 267 -20.43 2.35 -5.34
CA ALA A 267 -19.84 1.26 -6.10
C ALA A 267 -19.87 -0.06 -5.33
N SER A 268 -19.47 -0.06 -4.05
CA SER A 268 -19.51 -1.22 -3.17
C SER A 268 -20.93 -1.71 -2.89
N THR A 269 -21.92 -0.82 -2.77
CA THR A 269 -23.33 -1.18 -2.59
C THR A 269 -23.85 -1.98 -3.78
N LEU A 270 -23.51 -1.57 -5.01
CA LEU A 270 -23.91 -2.30 -6.23
C LEU A 270 -23.32 -3.72 -6.26
N VAL A 271 -22.06 -3.87 -5.86
CA VAL A 271 -21.42 -5.20 -5.74
C VAL A 271 -22.07 -6.03 -4.64
N GLN A 272 -22.41 -5.42 -3.51
CA GLN A 272 -23.06 -6.10 -2.38
C GLN A 272 -24.47 -6.60 -2.77
N ILE A 273 -25.21 -5.86 -3.60
CA ILE A 273 -26.50 -6.31 -4.15
C ILE A 273 -26.32 -7.61 -4.94
N CYS A 274 -25.32 -7.72 -5.81
CA CYS A 274 -25.02 -8.96 -6.52
C CYS A 274 -24.75 -10.13 -5.57
N TYR A 275 -24.00 -9.88 -4.49
CA TYR A 275 -23.73 -10.90 -3.47
C TYR A 275 -25.01 -11.32 -2.71
N LEU A 276 -25.87 -10.37 -2.35
CA LEU A 276 -27.14 -10.65 -1.68
C LEU A 276 -28.08 -11.48 -2.56
N ILE A 277 -28.13 -11.18 -3.86
CA ILE A 277 -28.86 -12.00 -4.83
C ILE A 277 -28.29 -13.41 -4.82
N TYR A 278 -26.96 -13.56 -4.93
CA TYR A 278 -26.32 -14.88 -4.87
C TYR A 278 -26.70 -15.67 -3.61
N THR A 279 -26.59 -15.08 -2.41
CA THR A 279 -26.88 -15.79 -1.15
C THR A 279 -28.37 -16.17 -1.03
N THR A 280 -29.26 -15.27 -1.43
CA THR A 280 -30.71 -15.49 -1.40
C THR A 280 -31.11 -16.66 -2.31
N PHE A 281 -30.67 -16.65 -3.57
CA PHE A 281 -31.01 -17.69 -4.54
C PHE A 281 -30.32 -19.01 -4.25
N ARG A 282 -29.09 -18.99 -3.72
CA ARG A 282 -28.43 -20.20 -3.21
C ARG A 282 -29.22 -20.84 -2.08
N SER A 283 -29.88 -20.06 -1.23
CA SER A 283 -30.74 -20.57 -0.16
C SER A 283 -32.06 -21.13 -0.70
N LEU A 284 -32.73 -20.39 -1.60
CA LEU A 284 -34.00 -20.82 -2.21
C LEU A 284 -33.86 -22.07 -3.09
N GLY A 285 -32.70 -22.24 -3.75
CA GLY A 285 -32.37 -23.43 -4.53
C GLY A 285 -32.23 -24.74 -3.73
N ARG A 286 -32.36 -24.70 -2.39
CA ARG A 286 -32.30 -25.90 -1.54
C ARG A 286 -33.66 -26.57 -1.31
N GLY A 287 -34.78 -25.91 -1.59
CA GLY A 287 -36.13 -26.37 -1.16
C GLY A 287 -37.22 -26.43 -2.24
N GLY A 288 -36.88 -26.35 -3.53
CA GLY A 288 -37.84 -26.23 -4.63
C GLY A 288 -37.92 -27.42 -5.61
N ASN A 289 -38.96 -27.41 -6.44
CA ASN A 289 -39.20 -28.37 -7.53
C ASN A 289 -38.08 -28.30 -8.59
N ASN A 290 -37.75 -29.41 -9.28
CA ASN A 290 -36.51 -29.54 -10.08
C ASN A 290 -36.26 -28.41 -11.10
N LYS A 291 -37.27 -27.96 -11.87
CA LYS A 291 -37.09 -26.88 -12.86
C LYS A 291 -36.83 -25.50 -12.24
N ILE A 292 -37.50 -25.19 -11.14
CA ILE A 292 -37.33 -23.91 -10.42
C ILE A 292 -35.98 -23.88 -9.70
N LYS A 293 -35.56 -25.04 -9.18
CA LYS A 293 -34.26 -25.24 -8.56
C LYS A 293 -33.11 -24.95 -9.54
N ASP A 294 -33.17 -25.49 -10.75
CA ASP A 294 -32.13 -25.27 -11.77
C ASP A 294 -32.04 -23.79 -12.15
N ALA A 295 -33.19 -23.14 -12.36
CA ALA A 295 -33.28 -21.70 -12.61
C ALA A 295 -32.64 -20.85 -11.49
N PHE A 296 -32.92 -21.18 -10.22
CA PHE A 296 -32.30 -20.50 -9.08
C PHE A 296 -30.79 -20.75 -8.96
N GLN A 297 -30.33 -21.94 -9.31
CA GLN A 297 -28.90 -22.27 -9.30
C GLN A 297 -28.13 -21.54 -10.41
N THR A 298 -28.71 -21.41 -11.60
CA THR A 298 -28.15 -20.61 -12.69
C THR A 298 -28.10 -19.13 -12.30
N ALA A 299 -29.19 -18.59 -11.75
CA ALA A 299 -29.26 -17.22 -11.25
C ALA A 299 -28.20 -16.93 -10.17
N ALA A 300 -28.04 -17.84 -9.20
CA ALA A 300 -27.01 -17.70 -8.16
C ALA A 300 -25.60 -17.70 -8.75
N THR A 301 -25.32 -18.59 -9.71
CA THR A 301 -24.01 -18.65 -10.39
C THR A 301 -23.72 -17.36 -11.15
N THR A 302 -24.68 -16.84 -11.93
CA THR A 302 -24.54 -15.57 -12.66
C THR A 302 -24.33 -14.39 -11.70
N ALA A 303 -25.13 -14.31 -10.63
CA ALA A 303 -24.98 -13.26 -9.61
C ALA A 303 -23.60 -13.30 -8.94
N TYR A 304 -23.07 -14.49 -8.68
CA TYR A 304 -21.73 -14.65 -8.12
C TYR A 304 -20.63 -14.21 -9.11
N ILE A 305 -20.75 -14.53 -10.40
CA ILE A 305 -19.82 -14.04 -11.43
C ILE A 305 -19.84 -12.50 -11.46
N PHE A 306 -21.02 -11.89 -11.44
CA PHE A 306 -21.16 -10.43 -11.39
C PHE A 306 -20.62 -9.82 -10.11
N TYR A 307 -20.78 -10.49 -8.96
CA TYR A 307 -20.12 -10.07 -7.71
C TYR A 307 -18.59 -10.06 -7.85
N ILE A 308 -17.99 -11.10 -8.45
CA ILE A 308 -16.55 -11.17 -8.69
C ILE A 308 -16.09 -10.06 -9.64
N VAL A 309 -16.74 -9.90 -10.79
CA VAL A 309 -16.43 -8.84 -11.77
C VAL A 309 -16.55 -7.46 -11.12
N GLY A 310 -17.66 -7.22 -10.40
CA GLY A 310 -17.90 -5.97 -9.71
C GLY A 310 -16.85 -5.66 -8.64
N THR A 311 -16.39 -6.67 -7.90
CA THR A 311 -15.30 -6.52 -6.92
C THR A 311 -14.02 -6.02 -7.59
N TYR A 312 -13.63 -6.60 -8.74
CA TYR A 312 -12.46 -6.13 -9.48
C TYR A 312 -12.62 -4.71 -10.04
N MET A 313 -13.84 -4.32 -10.41
CA MET A 313 -14.15 -2.95 -10.82
C MET A 313 -14.02 -1.95 -9.67
N VAL A 314 -14.49 -2.30 -8.47
CA VAL A 314 -14.30 -1.49 -7.25
C VAL A 314 -12.82 -1.37 -6.90
N LEU A 315 -12.05 -2.46 -6.97
CA LEU A 315 -10.60 -2.42 -6.74
C LEU A 315 -9.87 -1.54 -7.77
N TYR A 316 -10.29 -1.57 -9.04
CA TYR A 316 -9.78 -0.66 -10.07
C TYR A 316 -10.09 0.81 -9.75
N LEU A 317 -11.32 1.11 -9.31
CA LEU A 317 -11.72 2.46 -8.94
C LEU A 317 -10.94 2.98 -7.73
N SER A 318 -10.71 2.12 -6.72
CA SER A 318 -9.87 2.40 -5.55
C SER A 318 -8.46 2.82 -5.99
N ARG A 319 -7.79 2.00 -6.80
CA ARG A 319 -6.44 2.30 -7.30
C ARG A 319 -6.37 3.56 -8.14
N THR A 320 -7.42 3.84 -8.92
CA THR A 320 -7.50 5.06 -9.74
C THR A 320 -7.56 6.29 -8.84
N ARG A 321 -8.35 6.24 -7.76
CA ARG A 321 -8.49 7.34 -6.79
C ARG A 321 -7.19 7.67 -6.06
N GLU A 322 -6.38 6.66 -5.73
CA GLU A 322 -5.01 6.88 -5.21
C GLU A 322 -4.15 7.76 -6.14
N TYR A 323 -4.14 7.49 -7.45
CA TYR A 323 -3.39 8.31 -8.41
C TYR A 323 -3.92 9.74 -8.50
N PHE A 324 -5.23 9.93 -8.32
CA PHE A 324 -5.85 11.26 -8.30
C PHE A 324 -5.57 12.03 -7.00
N ALA A 325 -5.50 11.33 -5.87
CA ALA A 325 -5.09 11.91 -4.60
C ALA A 325 -3.60 12.29 -4.61
N ASP A 326 -2.74 11.45 -5.19
CA ASP A 326 -1.31 11.76 -5.44
C ASP A 326 -1.15 13.00 -6.32
N HIS A 327 -1.91 13.05 -7.42
CA HIS A 327 -1.93 14.18 -8.33
C HIS A 327 -2.40 15.47 -7.64
N PHE A 328 -3.52 15.41 -6.91
CA PHE A 328 -4.03 16.54 -6.15
C PHE A 328 -3.04 17.05 -5.10
N SER A 329 -2.35 16.14 -4.41
CA SER A 329 -1.28 16.49 -3.47
C SER A 329 -0.12 17.17 -4.18
N ALA A 330 0.33 16.66 -5.33
CA ALA A 330 1.39 17.26 -6.13
C ALA A 330 1.04 18.67 -6.61
N GLU A 331 -0.18 18.88 -7.16
CA GLU A 331 -0.65 20.20 -7.60
C GLU A 331 -0.74 21.17 -6.42
N THR A 332 -1.38 20.74 -5.33
CA THR A 332 -1.66 21.58 -4.18
C THR A 332 -0.39 21.98 -3.46
N THR A 333 0.50 21.03 -3.19
CA THR A 333 1.74 21.28 -2.42
C THR A 333 2.83 21.89 -3.28
N GLY A 334 2.79 21.66 -4.60
CA GLY A 334 3.89 21.97 -5.52
C GLY A 334 5.16 21.15 -5.24
N ASN A 335 5.06 20.06 -4.46
CA ASN A 335 6.20 19.25 -4.01
C ASN A 335 5.93 17.74 -4.15
N PRO A 336 5.81 17.21 -5.37
CA PRO A 336 5.62 15.77 -5.61
C PRO A 336 6.78 14.92 -5.09
N ASN A 337 8.00 15.46 -5.01
CA ASN A 337 9.16 14.76 -4.46
C ASN A 337 8.96 14.43 -2.97
N ALA A 338 8.39 15.35 -2.18
CA ALA A 338 8.08 15.10 -0.78
C ALA A 338 7.06 13.97 -0.60
N LEU A 339 6.05 13.85 -1.46
CA LEU A 339 5.12 12.72 -1.38
C LEU A 339 5.81 11.39 -1.71
N SER A 340 6.71 11.38 -2.71
CA SER A 340 7.50 10.18 -3.03
C SER A 340 8.38 9.76 -1.85
N ARG A 341 9.06 10.71 -1.18
CA ARG A 341 9.83 10.42 0.04
C ARG A 341 8.92 9.94 1.17
N ALA A 342 7.76 10.57 1.36
CA ALA A 342 6.78 10.20 2.37
C ALA A 342 6.34 8.74 2.20
N LEU A 343 5.97 8.30 0.99
CA LEU A 343 5.55 6.91 0.73
C LEU A 343 6.65 5.90 1.10
N VAL A 344 7.90 6.20 0.76
CA VAL A 344 9.04 5.33 1.04
C VAL A 344 9.39 5.33 2.54
N LYS A 345 9.34 6.49 3.20
CA LYS A 345 9.56 6.62 4.65
C LYS A 345 8.42 6.01 5.49
N ILE A 346 7.17 6.10 5.05
CA ILE A 346 6.03 5.41 5.66
C ILE A 346 6.25 3.89 5.60
N ALA A 347 6.60 3.37 4.42
CA ALA A 347 6.93 1.96 4.26
C ALA A 347 8.08 1.54 5.19
N TYR A 348 9.12 2.36 5.30
CA TYR A 348 10.21 2.13 6.25
C TYR A 348 9.73 2.14 7.70
N GLY A 349 8.94 3.12 8.12
CA GLY A 349 8.45 3.21 9.49
C GLY A 349 7.52 2.05 9.87
N ILE A 350 6.68 1.56 8.95
CA ILE A 350 5.87 0.33 9.17
C ILE A 350 6.77 -0.89 9.41
N VAL A 351 7.84 -1.03 8.61
CA VAL A 351 8.80 -2.14 8.72
C VAL A 351 9.63 -2.03 10.02
N GLU A 352 10.07 -0.82 10.35
CA GLU A 352 10.88 -0.51 11.53
C GLU A 352 10.09 -0.71 12.82
N GLU A 353 8.89 -0.15 12.93
CA GLU A 353 8.04 -0.36 14.11
C GLU A 353 7.60 -1.82 14.23
N GLY A 354 7.26 -2.47 13.11
CA GLY A 354 7.01 -3.91 13.09
C GLY A 354 8.19 -4.76 13.59
N SER A 355 9.43 -4.29 13.43
CA SER A 355 10.63 -4.96 13.98
C SER A 355 10.83 -4.71 15.48
N ARG A 356 10.37 -3.57 15.99
CA ARG A 356 10.50 -3.19 17.42
C ARG A 356 9.44 -3.85 18.28
N THR A 357 8.28 -4.15 17.70
CA THR A 357 7.16 -4.75 18.39
C THR A 357 7.14 -6.27 18.21
N LYS A 358 6.92 -7.02 19.30
CA LYS A 358 6.77 -8.48 19.25
C LYS A 358 5.45 -8.93 18.61
N GLU A 359 4.46 -8.04 18.59
CA GLU A 359 3.16 -8.22 17.96
C GLU A 359 2.95 -7.08 16.95
N PRO A 360 2.30 -7.33 15.81
CA PRO A 360 1.99 -6.31 14.81
C PRO A 360 0.91 -5.37 15.28
N SER A 361 0.91 -4.20 14.65
CA SER A 361 -0.02 -3.14 14.95
C SER A 361 -1.44 -3.48 14.47
N ARG A 362 -2.36 -3.57 15.45
CA ARG A 362 -3.81 -3.66 15.20
C ARG A 362 -4.35 -2.46 14.44
N LEU A 363 -3.70 -1.30 14.58
CA LEU A 363 -4.04 -0.10 13.83
C LEU A 363 -3.79 -0.35 12.34
N ILE A 364 -2.56 -0.76 11.99
CA ILE A 364 -2.14 -0.99 10.61
C ILE A 364 -2.99 -2.05 9.90
N GLU A 365 -3.37 -3.13 10.61
CA GLU A 365 -4.26 -4.14 10.04
C GLU A 365 -5.71 -3.65 9.90
N GLY A 366 -6.24 -3.00 10.93
CA GLY A 366 -7.62 -2.52 10.98
C GLY A 366 -7.90 -1.37 10.01
N THR A 367 -6.89 -0.55 9.70
CA THR A 367 -7.02 0.60 8.81
C THR A 367 -6.43 0.35 7.42
N ARG A 368 -6.04 -0.88 7.08
CA ARG A 368 -5.36 -1.22 5.81
C ARG A 368 -6.12 -0.76 4.55
N ALA A 369 -7.44 -0.81 4.56
CA ALA A 369 -8.26 -0.43 3.40
C ALA A 369 -8.41 1.09 3.22
N LEU A 370 -8.11 1.87 4.26
CA LEU A 370 -8.26 3.33 4.28
C LEU A 370 -6.92 4.08 4.34
N GLY A 371 -5.86 3.41 4.80
CA GLY A 371 -4.55 4.02 4.98
C GLY A 371 -3.88 4.34 3.66
N ILE A 372 -3.18 5.48 3.59
CA ILE A 372 -2.37 5.95 2.44
C ILE A 372 -1.41 4.90 1.83
N TYR A 373 -1.09 3.84 2.57
CA TYR A 373 -0.12 2.83 2.16
C TYR A 373 -0.58 1.41 2.54
N ASP A 374 -0.50 0.45 1.59
CA ASP A 374 -0.77 -0.97 1.89
C ASP A 374 0.40 -1.57 2.69
N PRO A 375 0.20 -1.98 3.95
CA PRO A 375 1.27 -2.53 4.79
C PRO A 375 1.95 -3.77 4.19
N LYS A 376 1.24 -4.54 3.34
CA LYS A 376 1.83 -5.70 2.66
C LYS A 376 2.95 -5.30 1.70
N ALA A 377 2.84 -4.13 1.08
CA ALA A 377 3.87 -3.60 0.18
C ALA A 377 5.04 -2.96 0.95
N ALA A 378 4.92 -2.77 2.27
CA ALA A 378 5.86 -1.95 3.04
C ALA A 378 7.24 -2.60 3.14
N SER A 379 7.31 -3.93 3.26
CA SER A 379 8.58 -4.67 3.35
C SER A 379 9.47 -4.48 2.12
N SER A 380 8.88 -4.28 0.94
CA SER A 380 9.62 -4.03 -0.29
C SER A 380 10.22 -2.61 -0.34
N ALA A 381 9.40 -1.58 -0.19
CA ALA A 381 9.83 -0.19 -0.27
C ALA A 381 10.62 0.26 0.98
N GLY A 382 10.26 -0.23 2.16
CA GLY A 382 10.98 0.05 3.41
C GLY A 382 12.38 -0.56 3.42
N THR A 383 12.55 -1.76 2.83
CA THR A 383 13.88 -2.33 2.58
C THR A 383 14.69 -1.45 1.62
N ALA A 384 14.05 -0.89 0.58
CA ALA A 384 14.72 0.00 -0.35
C ALA A 384 15.23 1.29 0.33
N TYR A 385 14.49 1.81 1.31
CA TYR A 385 14.88 3.00 2.09
C TYR A 385 16.04 2.74 3.05
N ARG A 386 16.00 1.62 3.80
CA ARG A 386 16.91 1.35 4.95
C ARG A 386 18.40 1.31 4.58
N ILE A 387 18.71 1.10 3.30
CA ILE A 387 20.07 0.93 2.75
C ILE A 387 20.54 2.18 2.02
N ALA A 388 19.61 3.08 1.75
CA ALA A 388 19.79 4.16 0.82
C ALA A 388 19.60 5.49 1.54
N ALA A 389 20.66 5.90 2.24
CA ALA A 389 20.95 7.33 2.37
C ALA A 389 21.22 8.01 1.00
N ASP A 390 21.14 7.24 -0.10
CA ASP A 390 21.28 7.63 -1.50
C ASP A 390 20.02 7.23 -2.29
N THR A 391 19.08 8.17 -2.48
CA THR A 391 17.80 7.98 -3.18
C THR A 391 17.94 7.43 -4.60
N GLN A 392 19.13 7.55 -5.22
CA GLN A 392 19.40 7.04 -6.57
C GLN A 392 19.42 5.50 -6.64
N LYS A 393 19.71 4.80 -5.54
CA LYS A 393 19.74 3.32 -5.50
C LYS A 393 18.39 2.69 -5.19
N VAL A 394 17.45 3.46 -4.62
CA VAL A 394 16.10 3.02 -4.20
C VAL A 394 15.28 2.47 -5.37
N GLY A 395 15.46 3.06 -6.56
CA GLY A 395 14.61 2.78 -7.72
C GLY A 395 14.68 1.35 -8.28
N ARG A 396 15.75 0.59 -8.03
CA ARG A 396 15.89 -0.77 -8.61
C ARG A 396 14.90 -1.78 -8.02
N VAL A 397 14.51 -1.63 -6.75
CA VAL A 397 13.47 -2.49 -6.15
C VAL A 397 12.12 -2.31 -6.86
N PHE A 398 11.87 -1.14 -7.44
CA PHE A 398 10.66 -0.84 -8.20
C PHE A 398 10.67 -1.38 -9.64
N LEU A 399 11.77 -1.96 -10.13
CA LEU A 399 11.79 -2.63 -11.44
C LEU A 399 10.75 -3.75 -11.50
N TRP A 400 10.61 -4.53 -10.42
CA TRP A 400 9.61 -5.59 -10.34
C TRP A 400 8.19 -5.02 -10.44
N ASP A 401 7.89 -3.96 -9.66
CA ASP A 401 6.57 -3.32 -9.63
C ASP A 401 6.14 -2.79 -11.01
N MET A 402 7.11 -2.33 -11.81
CA MET A 402 6.84 -1.70 -13.11
C MET A 402 6.84 -2.67 -14.29
N PHE A 403 7.68 -3.71 -14.28
CA PHE A 403 7.95 -4.52 -15.48
C PHE A 403 7.61 -6.01 -15.34
N ASN A 404 7.51 -6.55 -14.12
CA ASN A 404 7.19 -7.96 -13.94
C ASN A 404 5.68 -8.21 -14.09
N PRO A 405 5.24 -9.19 -14.90
CA PRO A 405 3.82 -9.49 -15.09
C PRO A 405 3.12 -9.97 -13.80
N TRP A 406 3.85 -10.56 -12.85
CA TRP A 406 3.32 -10.87 -11.53
C TRP A 406 2.94 -9.62 -10.72
N GLY A 407 3.69 -8.52 -10.88
CA GLY A 407 3.34 -7.25 -10.25
C GLY A 407 1.97 -6.76 -10.69
N TRP A 408 1.73 -6.76 -12.01
CA TRP A 408 0.41 -6.44 -12.56
C TRP A 408 -0.69 -7.40 -12.08
N TRP A 409 -0.46 -8.72 -12.13
CA TRP A 409 -1.45 -9.72 -11.72
C TRP A 409 -1.84 -9.62 -10.24
N MET A 410 -0.86 -9.41 -9.37
CA MET A 410 -1.10 -9.29 -7.93
C MET A 410 -1.73 -7.95 -7.55
N GLU A 411 -1.40 -6.88 -8.29
CA GLU A 411 -2.02 -5.56 -8.11
C GLU A 411 -3.54 -5.59 -8.40
N LEU A 412 -4.03 -6.46 -9.29
CA LEU A 412 -5.47 -6.60 -9.56
C LEU A 412 -6.28 -6.90 -8.28
N ASN A 413 -5.69 -7.62 -7.34
CA ASN A 413 -6.30 -8.01 -6.06
C ASN A 413 -5.96 -7.02 -4.92
N SER A 414 -5.45 -5.83 -5.23
CA SER A 414 -5.01 -4.83 -4.24
C SER A 414 -5.85 -3.54 -4.34
N THR A 415 -6.13 -2.90 -3.21
CA THR A 415 -6.84 -1.60 -3.15
C THR A 415 -5.95 -0.43 -3.54
N HIS A 416 -4.64 -0.58 -3.32
CA HIS A 416 -3.63 0.41 -3.62
C HIS A 416 -2.80 0.01 -4.86
N PRO A 417 -2.39 0.97 -5.69
CA PRO A 417 -1.38 0.72 -6.70
C PRO A 417 -0.03 0.38 -6.07
N LEU A 418 0.82 -0.32 -6.82
CA LEU A 418 2.18 -0.61 -6.36
C LEU A 418 2.99 0.68 -6.16
N THR A 419 3.78 0.72 -5.08
CA THR A 419 4.55 1.91 -4.66
C THR A 419 5.45 2.42 -5.76
N GLY A 420 6.16 1.54 -6.48
CA GLY A 420 7.01 1.94 -7.60
C GLY A 420 6.28 2.69 -8.71
N LYS A 421 4.99 2.37 -8.96
CA LYS A 421 4.17 3.06 -9.97
C LYS A 421 3.71 4.44 -9.50
N ARG A 422 3.37 4.58 -8.21
CA ARG A 422 3.02 5.87 -7.60
C ARG A 422 4.22 6.82 -7.60
N VAL A 423 5.39 6.35 -7.14
CA VAL A 423 6.64 7.12 -7.16
C VAL A 423 6.99 7.54 -8.59
N ARG A 424 6.82 6.66 -9.59
CA ARG A 424 7.01 7.03 -11.00
C ARG A 424 6.09 8.17 -11.45
N ALA A 425 4.80 8.11 -11.11
CA ALA A 425 3.84 9.14 -11.48
C ALA A 425 4.23 10.49 -10.84
N LEU A 426 4.63 10.47 -9.58
CA LEU A 426 5.10 11.65 -8.85
C LEU A 426 6.40 12.22 -9.44
N SER A 427 7.35 11.38 -9.85
CA SER A 427 8.54 11.82 -10.60
C SER A 427 8.16 12.56 -11.88
N THR A 428 7.17 12.07 -12.63
CA THR A 428 6.68 12.77 -13.83
C THR A 428 6.04 14.13 -13.48
N TYR A 429 5.33 14.24 -12.36
CA TYR A 429 4.82 15.52 -11.88
C TYR A 429 5.95 16.47 -11.45
N ALA A 430 7.02 15.96 -10.85
CA ALA A 430 8.20 16.76 -10.52
C ALA A 430 8.86 17.34 -11.78
N GLU A 431 9.02 16.51 -12.83
CA GLU A 431 9.54 16.95 -14.14
C GLU A 431 8.66 18.03 -14.78
N GLN A 432 7.33 17.87 -14.75
CA GLN A 432 6.38 18.87 -15.27
C GLN A 432 6.48 20.21 -14.52
N LEU A 433 6.80 20.19 -13.23
CA LEU A 433 7.03 21.37 -12.41
C LEU A 433 8.44 21.96 -12.55
N GLY A 434 9.30 21.39 -13.41
CA GLY A 434 10.69 21.82 -13.58
C GLY A 434 11.58 21.52 -12.36
N LEU A 435 11.17 20.58 -11.52
CA LEU A 435 11.92 20.19 -10.33
C LEU A 435 12.93 19.10 -10.66
N ALA A 436 14.08 19.13 -9.98
CA ALA A 436 15.00 18.01 -9.99
C ALA A 436 14.31 16.79 -9.36
N VAL A 437 14.31 15.66 -10.07
CA VAL A 437 13.69 14.43 -9.58
C VAL A 437 14.62 13.76 -8.56
N GLU A 438 14.10 13.45 -7.38
CA GLU A 438 14.91 12.86 -6.30
C GLU A 438 15.05 11.33 -6.41
N PHE A 439 14.07 10.69 -7.06
CA PHE A 439 14.13 9.28 -7.48
C PHE A 439 14.31 9.24 -8.99
N ASP A 440 15.51 8.90 -9.47
CA ASP A 440 15.83 8.82 -10.91
C ASP A 440 15.11 7.65 -11.59
N MET A 441 13.80 7.80 -11.81
CA MET A 441 12.96 6.82 -12.48
C MET A 441 13.27 6.74 -13.97
N GLY A 442 13.88 7.77 -14.56
CA GLY A 442 14.34 7.76 -15.96
C GLY A 442 15.35 6.65 -16.21
N ARG A 443 16.38 6.56 -15.37
CA ARG A 443 17.37 5.47 -15.43
C ARG A 443 16.74 4.10 -15.22
N ILE A 444 15.86 3.96 -14.24
CA ILE A 444 15.18 2.68 -13.93
C ILE A 444 14.29 2.23 -15.09
N ILE A 445 13.56 3.16 -15.73
CA ILE A 445 12.76 2.87 -16.91
C ILE A 445 13.67 2.46 -18.08
N GLY A 446 14.82 3.11 -18.23
CA GLY A 446 15.87 2.72 -19.19
C GLY A 446 16.33 1.28 -18.98
N GLU A 447 16.73 0.92 -17.75
CA GLU A 447 17.09 -0.46 -17.38
C GLU A 447 15.95 -1.44 -17.65
N GLY A 448 14.72 -1.09 -17.27
CA GLY A 448 13.53 -1.90 -17.49
C GLY A 448 13.24 -2.20 -18.96
N LYS A 449 13.50 -1.26 -19.88
CA LYS A 449 13.37 -1.47 -21.33
C LYS A 449 14.38 -2.49 -21.87
N THR A 450 15.53 -2.66 -21.22
CA THR A 450 16.56 -3.63 -21.61
C THR A 450 16.32 -5.04 -21.05
N LEU A 451 15.30 -5.23 -20.19
CA LEU A 451 14.99 -6.54 -19.63
C LEU A 451 14.53 -7.52 -20.71
N ASN A 452 14.90 -8.79 -20.54
CA ASN A 452 14.52 -9.86 -21.45
C ASN A 452 13.03 -10.18 -21.31
N LYS A 453 12.23 -9.70 -22.28
CA LYS A 453 10.79 -9.93 -22.32
C LYS A 453 10.41 -11.40 -22.41
N SER A 454 11.18 -12.22 -23.12
CA SER A 454 10.94 -13.66 -23.18
C SER A 454 11.06 -14.32 -21.81
N LYS A 455 12.05 -13.90 -21.00
CA LYS A 455 12.20 -14.39 -19.62
C LYS A 455 11.08 -13.92 -18.69
N LEU A 456 10.58 -12.69 -18.87
CA LEU A 456 9.47 -12.15 -18.06
C LEU A 456 8.12 -12.78 -18.40
N TYR A 457 7.78 -12.86 -19.69
CA TYR A 457 6.44 -13.22 -20.14
C TYR A 457 6.31 -14.68 -20.61
N GLY A 458 7.42 -15.33 -21.02
CA GLY A 458 7.37 -16.63 -21.70
C GLY A 458 6.71 -17.74 -20.89
N ASN A 459 7.00 -17.81 -19.59
CA ASN A 459 6.37 -18.79 -18.69
C ASN A 459 5.20 -18.21 -17.87
N PHE A 460 4.87 -16.92 -18.04
CA PHE A 460 3.96 -16.25 -17.12
C PHE A 460 2.55 -16.88 -17.11
N PHE A 461 1.97 -17.14 -18.29
CA PHE A 461 0.65 -17.75 -18.37
C PHE A 461 0.62 -19.17 -17.77
N LEU A 462 1.64 -19.98 -18.09
CA LEU A 462 1.80 -21.31 -17.49
C LEU A 462 1.93 -21.20 -15.97
N ASP A 463 2.73 -20.25 -15.48
CA ASP A 463 2.91 -20.08 -14.05
C ASP A 463 1.63 -19.59 -13.35
N VAL A 464 0.76 -18.80 -14.01
CA VAL A 464 -0.58 -18.46 -13.48
C VAL A 464 -1.47 -19.70 -13.38
N VAL A 465 -1.49 -20.56 -14.40
CA VAL A 465 -2.21 -21.84 -14.37
C VAL A 465 -1.69 -22.73 -13.25
N LEU A 466 -0.36 -22.85 -13.12
CA LEU A 466 0.27 -23.65 -12.08
C LEU A 466 0.06 -23.08 -10.67
N TYR A 467 -0.03 -21.76 -10.54
CA TYR A 467 -0.35 -21.11 -9.27
C TYR A 467 -1.73 -21.56 -8.75
N GLY A 468 -2.70 -21.74 -9.66
CA GLY A 468 -4.04 -22.28 -9.38
C GLY A 468 -4.20 -23.78 -9.57
N ALA A 469 -3.10 -24.55 -9.69
CA ALA A 469 -3.15 -25.97 -10.06
C ALA A 469 -4.00 -26.84 -9.11
N GLU A 470 -4.05 -26.51 -7.81
CA GLU A 470 -4.89 -27.25 -6.84
C GLU A 470 -6.37 -27.14 -7.20
N THR A 471 -6.86 -25.92 -7.43
CA THR A 471 -8.25 -25.64 -7.77
C THR A 471 -8.61 -26.16 -9.15
N ILE A 472 -7.74 -25.95 -10.14
CA ILE A 472 -7.93 -26.47 -11.51
C ILE A 472 -7.94 -28.00 -11.49
N GLY A 473 -7.02 -28.62 -10.76
CA GLY A 473 -6.96 -30.06 -10.57
C GLY A 473 -8.23 -30.62 -9.94
N PHE A 474 -8.72 -30.00 -8.87
CA PHE A 474 -9.98 -30.38 -8.23
C PHE A 474 -11.19 -30.29 -9.18
N ILE A 475 -11.31 -29.17 -9.92
CA ILE A 475 -12.40 -28.97 -10.90
C ILE A 475 -12.30 -29.99 -12.04
N GLY A 476 -11.11 -30.16 -12.61
CA GLY A 476 -10.86 -31.13 -13.69
C GLY A 476 -11.17 -32.56 -13.25
N GLY A 477 -10.74 -32.94 -12.04
CA GLY A 477 -11.08 -34.22 -11.42
C GLY A 477 -12.58 -34.40 -11.22
N SER A 478 -13.29 -33.35 -10.82
CA SER A 478 -14.76 -33.35 -10.69
C SER A 478 -15.46 -33.57 -12.02
N ILE A 479 -15.03 -32.87 -13.07
CA ILE A 479 -15.59 -33.01 -14.43
C ILE A 479 -15.36 -34.44 -14.95
N ILE A 480 -14.15 -34.97 -14.81
CA ILE A 480 -13.82 -36.35 -15.21
C ILE A 480 -14.69 -37.35 -14.45
N GLY A 481 -14.86 -37.17 -13.14
CA GLY A 481 -15.74 -38.02 -12.33
C GLY A 481 -17.17 -38.05 -12.86
N ILE A 482 -17.74 -36.89 -13.20
CA ILE A 482 -19.09 -36.77 -13.76
C ILE A 482 -19.20 -37.46 -15.13
N ILE A 483 -18.21 -37.28 -16.00
CA ILE A 483 -18.16 -37.92 -17.33
C ILE A 483 -18.08 -39.44 -17.21
N LEU A 484 -17.26 -39.96 -16.30
CA LEU A 484 -17.09 -41.39 -16.10
C LEU A 484 -18.37 -42.06 -15.56
N ILE A 485 -19.11 -41.38 -14.69
CA ILE A 485 -20.41 -41.87 -14.20
C ILE A 485 -21.44 -41.89 -15.31
N SER A 486 -21.49 -40.84 -16.13
CA SER A 486 -22.45 -40.74 -17.24
C SER A 486 -22.29 -41.86 -18.26
N ASN A 487 -21.09 -42.45 -18.36
CA ASN A 487 -20.76 -43.56 -19.25
C ASN A 487 -20.76 -44.94 -18.56
N SER A 488 -21.00 -45.01 -17.24
CA SER A 488 -21.02 -46.25 -16.48
C SER A 488 -22.44 -46.63 -16.07
N GLN A 489 -22.80 -47.91 -16.19
CA GLN A 489 -24.07 -48.44 -15.66
C GLN A 489 -24.11 -48.50 -14.11
N SER A 490 -22.97 -48.29 -13.43
CA SER A 490 -22.87 -48.30 -11.98
C SER A 490 -22.76 -46.87 -11.43
N ASN A 491 -23.67 -46.53 -10.51
CA ASN A 491 -23.72 -45.23 -9.85
C ASN A 491 -22.69 -45.17 -8.70
N SER A 492 -21.40 -45.34 -9.02
CA SER A 492 -20.36 -45.44 -7.99
C SER A 492 -20.05 -44.06 -7.40
N VAL A 493 -20.53 -43.83 -6.18
CA VAL A 493 -20.21 -42.67 -5.34
C VAL A 493 -18.69 -42.45 -5.22
N GLY A 494 -17.91 -43.53 -5.35
CA GLY A 494 -16.46 -43.51 -5.39
C GLY A 494 -15.87 -42.68 -6.54
N LEU A 495 -16.49 -42.65 -7.72
CA LEU A 495 -16.03 -41.82 -8.84
C LEU A 495 -16.28 -40.33 -8.60
N VAL A 496 -17.41 -39.98 -7.98
CA VAL A 496 -17.74 -38.59 -7.63
C VAL A 496 -16.76 -38.03 -6.61
N LEU A 497 -16.43 -38.83 -5.58
CA LEU A 497 -15.61 -38.38 -4.47
C LEU A 497 -14.10 -38.56 -4.73
N GLY A 498 -13.71 -39.65 -5.39
CA GLY A 498 -12.31 -39.98 -5.62
C GLY A 498 -11.66 -39.17 -6.75
N SER A 499 -12.38 -38.91 -7.85
CA SER A 499 -11.80 -38.18 -9.00
C SER A 499 -11.37 -36.74 -8.68
N PRO A 500 -12.13 -35.92 -7.91
CA PRO A 500 -11.67 -34.62 -7.45
C PRO A 500 -10.44 -34.68 -6.55
N LEU A 501 -10.33 -35.70 -5.68
CA LEU A 501 -9.18 -35.90 -4.80
C LEU A 501 -7.91 -36.26 -5.59
N ILE A 502 -8.05 -37.10 -6.62
CA ILE A 502 -6.96 -37.42 -7.55
C ILE A 502 -6.49 -36.15 -8.27
N GLY A 503 -7.43 -35.38 -8.82
CA GLY A 503 -7.12 -34.13 -9.52
C GLY A 503 -6.46 -33.10 -8.62
N LEU A 504 -6.97 -32.91 -7.40
CA LEU A 504 -6.37 -32.04 -6.38
C LEU A 504 -4.94 -32.48 -6.01
N GLY A 505 -4.75 -33.79 -5.77
CA GLY A 505 -3.45 -34.37 -5.45
C GLY A 505 -2.43 -34.17 -6.57
N LEU A 506 -2.82 -34.43 -7.82
CA LEU A 506 -1.99 -34.18 -8.99
C LEU A 506 -1.61 -32.71 -9.14
N GLY A 507 -2.58 -31.80 -8.95
CA GLY A 507 -2.35 -30.36 -8.98
C GLY A 507 -1.31 -29.90 -7.96
N ILE A 508 -1.40 -30.38 -6.71
CA ILE A 508 -0.42 -30.10 -5.66
C ILE A 508 0.98 -30.61 -6.05
N LEU A 509 1.08 -31.85 -6.57
CA LEU A 509 2.36 -32.44 -6.96
C LEU A 509 3.04 -31.65 -8.08
N ILE A 510 2.32 -31.36 -9.17
CA ILE A 510 2.85 -30.60 -10.30
C ILE A 510 3.34 -29.22 -9.83
N LYS A 511 2.53 -28.52 -9.01
CA LYS A 511 2.89 -27.22 -8.45
C LYS A 511 4.14 -27.32 -7.56
N ALA A 512 4.26 -28.34 -6.72
CA ALA A 512 5.41 -28.55 -5.83
C ALA A 512 6.73 -28.70 -6.59
N PHE A 513 6.74 -29.39 -7.73
CA PHE A 513 7.94 -29.54 -8.56
C PHE A 513 8.45 -28.22 -9.12
N VAL A 514 7.55 -27.27 -9.41
CA VAL A 514 7.91 -25.93 -9.90
C VAL A 514 8.24 -24.98 -8.76
N MET A 515 7.54 -25.12 -7.63
CA MET A 515 7.73 -24.27 -6.47
C MET A 515 9.07 -24.46 -5.77
N PHE A 516 9.57 -25.69 -5.72
CA PHE A 516 10.74 -26.06 -4.92
C PHE A 516 11.87 -26.61 -5.79
N PRO A 517 12.55 -25.76 -6.60
CA PRO A 517 13.69 -26.19 -7.41
C PRO A 517 14.85 -26.65 -6.53
N ASP A 518 15.82 -27.34 -7.14
CA ASP A 518 17.00 -27.80 -6.42
C ASP A 518 17.75 -26.63 -5.74
N TYR A 519 18.02 -26.81 -4.45
CA TYR A 519 18.65 -25.81 -3.58
C TYR A 519 20.13 -26.09 -3.32
N SER A 520 20.69 -27.17 -3.90
CA SER A 520 22.11 -27.52 -3.80
C SER A 520 23.05 -26.37 -4.21
N LYS A 521 22.63 -25.55 -5.18
CA LYS A 521 23.37 -24.39 -5.71
C LYS A 521 22.95 -23.04 -5.10
N ALA A 522 22.27 -23.02 -3.96
CA ALA A 522 21.83 -21.78 -3.33
C ALA A 522 23.02 -20.84 -3.03
N GLN A 523 22.99 -19.65 -3.62
CA GLN A 523 24.05 -18.64 -3.49
C GLN A 523 23.87 -17.78 -2.24
N PRO A 524 24.96 -17.36 -1.57
CA PRO A 524 24.90 -16.34 -0.55
C PRO A 524 24.53 -14.99 -1.17
N LEU A 525 23.38 -14.46 -0.78
CA LEU A 525 22.85 -13.19 -1.28
C LEU A 525 22.44 -12.32 -0.08
N ASP A 526 22.24 -11.03 -0.33
CA ASP A 526 21.61 -10.12 0.61
C ASP A 526 20.14 -9.88 0.22
N VAL A 527 19.37 -9.35 1.16
CA VAL A 527 17.94 -9.09 0.97
C VAL A 527 17.73 -8.09 -0.19
N LEU A 528 18.53 -7.03 -0.31
CA LEU A 528 18.38 -6.05 -1.40
C LEU A 528 18.56 -6.65 -2.78
N THR A 529 19.57 -7.51 -2.98
CA THR A 529 19.82 -8.17 -4.26
C THR A 529 18.66 -9.07 -4.65
N LEU A 530 18.06 -9.76 -3.67
CA LEU A 530 16.85 -10.55 -3.88
C LEU A 530 15.65 -9.66 -4.23
N MET A 531 15.44 -8.56 -3.50
CA MET A 531 14.34 -7.61 -3.74
C MET A 531 14.45 -6.88 -5.07
N SER A 532 15.68 -6.66 -5.56
CA SER A 532 15.97 -5.95 -6.81
C SER A 532 15.93 -6.86 -8.04
N ASP A 533 15.65 -8.16 -7.90
CA ASP A 533 15.55 -9.07 -9.02
C ASP A 533 14.22 -8.86 -9.78
N PRO A 534 14.24 -8.29 -11.00
CA PRO A 534 13.02 -8.03 -11.74
C PRO A 534 12.36 -9.30 -12.27
N TYR A 535 13.05 -10.45 -12.26
CA TYR A 535 12.54 -11.74 -12.74
C TYR A 535 12.01 -12.62 -11.62
N ALA A 536 12.05 -12.15 -10.36
CA ALA A 536 11.57 -12.93 -9.23
C ALA A 536 10.07 -13.23 -9.36
N SER A 537 9.67 -14.43 -8.91
CA SER A 537 8.32 -14.97 -9.04
C SER A 537 7.77 -15.37 -7.69
N PRO A 538 6.45 -15.26 -7.44
CA PRO A 538 5.82 -15.83 -6.27
C PRO A 538 5.73 -17.36 -6.38
N LEU A 539 5.69 -17.93 -7.60
CA LEU A 539 5.59 -19.37 -7.83
C LEU A 539 6.94 -20.06 -7.95
N ARG A 540 7.89 -19.50 -8.70
CA ARG A 540 9.21 -20.13 -8.91
C ARG A 540 10.19 -19.58 -7.89
N GLY A 541 10.38 -20.34 -6.81
CA GLY A 541 11.25 -19.93 -5.71
C GLY A 541 12.73 -19.89 -6.13
N ARG A 542 13.43 -18.80 -5.81
CA ARG A 542 14.87 -18.64 -6.07
C ARG A 542 15.68 -19.15 -4.87
N PRO A 543 16.46 -20.25 -5.00
CA PRO A 543 17.28 -20.73 -3.88
C PRO A 543 18.32 -19.69 -3.47
N ALA A 544 18.36 -19.35 -2.18
CA ALA A 544 19.26 -18.34 -1.64
C ALA A 544 19.68 -18.67 -0.21
N LYS A 545 20.86 -18.19 0.18
CA LYS A 545 21.36 -18.20 1.55
C LYS A 545 21.48 -16.77 2.04
N LEU A 546 20.83 -16.46 3.14
CA LEU A 546 20.86 -15.17 3.81
C LEU A 546 21.59 -15.29 5.15
N LYS A 547 22.28 -14.23 5.55
CA LYS A 547 22.84 -14.08 6.90
C LYS A 547 22.33 -12.78 7.49
N GLY A 548 21.82 -12.84 8.71
CA GLY A 548 21.25 -11.68 9.39
C GLY A 548 20.81 -12.03 10.80
N GLU A 549 20.18 -11.07 11.46
CA GLU A 549 19.63 -11.23 12.79
C GLU A 549 18.14 -11.60 12.69
N LEU A 550 17.68 -12.51 13.55
CA LEU A 550 16.26 -12.80 13.68
C LEU A 550 15.62 -11.77 14.60
N ILE A 551 14.82 -10.85 14.07
CA ILE A 551 14.32 -9.70 14.83
C ILE A 551 12.91 -9.87 15.38
N GLY A 552 12.11 -10.81 14.84
CA GLY A 552 10.72 -10.93 15.23
C GLY A 552 9.97 -12.10 14.59
N ARG A 553 8.64 -12.09 14.79
CA ARG A 553 7.69 -13.07 14.22
C ARG A 553 7.09 -12.53 12.93
N GLY A 554 6.91 -13.38 11.93
CA GLY A 554 6.36 -13.01 10.63
C GLY A 554 4.83 -12.95 10.60
N ASP A 555 4.16 -13.73 11.44
CA ASP A 555 2.70 -13.80 11.50
C ASP A 555 2.11 -12.84 12.51
N ALA A 556 1.03 -12.21 12.07
CA ALA A 556 0.52 -11.07 12.76
C ALA A 556 -0.34 -11.39 14.00
N GLY A 557 0.17 -11.06 15.19
CA GLY A 557 -0.55 -11.15 16.48
C GLY A 557 -0.66 -12.57 17.02
N SER A 558 -0.11 -13.55 16.29
CA SER A 558 -0.13 -14.95 16.68
C SER A 558 1.04 -15.26 17.61
N LYS A 559 0.77 -15.39 18.91
CA LYS A 559 1.74 -15.93 19.90
C LYS A 559 2.25 -17.33 19.52
N PHE A 560 1.52 -18.02 18.66
CA PHE A 560 1.83 -19.37 18.17
C PHE A 560 2.32 -19.39 16.73
N GLY A 561 2.49 -18.23 16.09
CA GLY A 561 3.02 -18.11 14.73
C GLY A 561 4.42 -18.70 14.66
N SER A 562 4.63 -19.59 13.70
CA SER A 562 5.92 -20.24 13.47
C SER A 562 6.84 -19.44 12.55
N ASP A 563 6.27 -18.48 11.83
CA ASP A 563 6.98 -17.66 10.86
C ASP A 563 7.77 -16.56 11.56
N MET A 564 8.89 -16.18 10.96
CA MET A 564 9.90 -15.32 11.59
C MET A 564 10.30 -14.19 10.63
N MET A 565 11.03 -13.21 11.15
CA MET A 565 11.55 -12.08 10.38
C MET A 565 13.07 -12.03 10.52
N ILE A 566 13.78 -12.13 9.40
CA ILE A 566 15.23 -11.93 9.34
C ILE A 566 15.53 -10.51 8.87
N GLN A 567 16.54 -9.91 9.46
CA GLN A 567 17.04 -8.60 9.09
C GLN A 567 18.54 -8.72 8.82
N ASP A 568 18.97 -8.43 7.60
CA ASP A 568 20.40 -8.30 7.30
C ASP A 568 20.81 -6.81 7.26
N ARG A 569 22.03 -6.50 6.80
CA ARG A 569 22.48 -5.11 6.65
C ARG A 569 21.70 -4.32 5.60
N THR A 570 20.99 -5.05 4.73
CA THR A 570 20.30 -4.50 3.59
C THR A 570 18.80 -4.38 3.90
N GLY A 571 18.09 -5.47 4.11
CA GLY A 571 16.64 -5.47 4.19
C GLY A 571 16.08 -6.35 5.28
N LEU A 572 14.76 -6.30 5.35
CA LEU A 572 13.96 -7.19 6.16
C LEU A 572 13.28 -8.19 5.23
N LEU A 573 13.23 -9.45 5.65
CA LEU A 573 12.54 -10.50 4.91
C LEU A 573 11.79 -11.43 5.86
N TYR A 574 10.58 -11.82 5.47
CA TYR A 574 9.80 -12.84 6.17
C TYR A 574 10.31 -14.25 5.85
N LEU A 575 10.44 -15.07 6.89
CA LEU A 575 10.83 -16.47 6.81
C LEU A 575 9.63 -17.35 7.16
N HIS A 576 9.14 -18.12 6.19
CA HIS A 576 8.05 -19.06 6.43
C HIS A 576 8.59 -20.41 6.86
N TYR A 577 8.10 -20.92 7.99
CA TYR A 577 8.52 -22.19 8.57
C TYR A 577 7.44 -23.26 8.43
N SER A 578 7.86 -24.47 8.04
CA SER A 578 6.99 -25.66 8.08
C SER A 578 7.65 -26.79 8.85
N SER A 579 7.02 -27.22 9.95
CA SER A 579 7.49 -28.31 10.80
C SER A 579 7.34 -29.68 10.15
N ARG A 580 8.18 -30.64 10.56
CA ARG A 580 8.02 -32.06 10.22
C ARG A 580 6.71 -32.68 10.71
N PHE A 581 6.08 -32.09 11.74
CA PHE A 581 4.82 -32.57 12.32
C PHE A 581 3.61 -31.73 11.86
N GLY A 582 3.76 -31.00 10.76
CA GLY A 582 2.68 -30.20 10.16
C GLY A 582 2.17 -29.10 11.10
N PRO A 583 0.86 -28.80 11.09
CA PRO A 583 0.28 -27.71 11.88
C PRO A 583 0.55 -27.80 13.39
N ILE A 584 0.51 -29.01 13.96
CA ILE A 584 0.80 -29.24 15.39
C ILE A 584 2.26 -28.87 15.68
N GLY A 585 3.18 -29.26 14.80
CA GLY A 585 4.58 -28.90 14.91
C GLY A 585 4.83 -27.40 14.76
N ASN A 586 4.13 -26.73 13.85
CA ASN A 586 4.21 -25.28 13.68
C ASN A 586 3.77 -24.56 14.97
N PHE A 587 2.64 -24.97 15.53
CA PHE A 587 2.12 -24.45 16.78
C PHE A 587 3.11 -24.62 17.94
N LEU A 588 3.68 -25.82 18.11
CA LEU A 588 4.66 -26.10 19.17
C LEU A 588 5.97 -25.32 18.97
N PHE A 589 6.43 -25.19 17.73
CA PHE A 589 7.63 -24.40 17.39
C PHE A 589 7.42 -22.91 17.68
N GLY A 590 6.30 -22.35 17.22
CA GLY A 590 5.91 -20.97 17.47
C GLY A 590 5.75 -20.66 18.95
N MET A 591 5.18 -21.58 19.73
CA MET A 591 5.00 -21.41 21.17
C MET A 591 6.32 -21.41 21.95
N LYS A 592 7.22 -22.36 21.66
CA LYS A 592 8.35 -22.66 22.56
C LYS A 592 9.74 -22.28 22.03
N ARG A 593 9.94 -22.21 20.72
CA ARG A 593 11.29 -22.07 20.11
C ARG A 593 11.53 -20.76 19.38
N VAL A 594 10.51 -20.15 18.78
CA VAL A 594 10.70 -18.88 18.06
C VAL A 594 11.21 -17.79 19.01
N GLN A 595 10.62 -17.69 20.20
CA GLN A 595 10.99 -16.66 21.18
C GLN A 595 12.46 -16.72 21.62
N SER A 596 13.06 -17.92 21.67
CA SER A 596 14.47 -18.09 22.07
C SER A 596 15.45 -17.77 20.93
N LEU A 597 14.98 -17.71 19.68
CA LEU A 597 15.82 -17.40 18.52
C LEU A 597 15.82 -15.91 18.19
N ILE A 598 14.83 -15.15 18.65
CA ILE A 598 14.76 -13.69 18.45
C ILE A 598 15.96 -13.01 19.13
N GLY A 599 16.62 -12.11 18.41
CA GLY A 599 17.86 -11.44 18.78
C GLY A 599 19.13 -12.23 18.45
N SER A 600 19.02 -13.43 17.85
CA SER A 600 20.19 -14.22 17.46
C SER A 600 20.59 -13.98 16.00
N ASN A 601 21.90 -13.97 15.74
CA ASN A 601 22.44 -14.04 14.40
C ASN A 601 22.19 -15.44 13.83
N ILE A 602 21.65 -15.48 12.62
CA ILE A 602 21.24 -16.69 11.92
C ILE A 602 21.71 -16.69 10.46
N GLY A 603 22.00 -17.89 9.96
CA GLY A 603 22.06 -18.20 8.54
C GLY A 603 20.78 -18.90 8.10
N ALA A 604 19.99 -18.29 7.22
CA ALA A 604 18.80 -18.87 6.64
C ALA A 604 19.07 -19.37 5.21
N THR A 605 18.73 -20.62 4.92
CA THR A 605 18.74 -21.19 3.56
C THR A 605 17.31 -21.50 3.17
N GLY A 606 16.90 -21.08 1.97
CA GLY A 606 15.52 -21.26 1.53
C GLY A 606 15.29 -20.84 0.09
N TRP A 607 14.01 -20.81 -0.30
CA TRP A 607 13.58 -20.30 -1.60
C TRP A 607 12.95 -18.92 -1.44
N PHE A 608 13.64 -17.90 -1.93
CA PHE A 608 13.11 -16.54 -2.00
C PHE A 608 11.98 -16.44 -3.03
N ARG A 609 10.91 -15.73 -2.66
CA ARG A 609 9.75 -15.48 -3.49
C ARG A 609 9.39 -14.01 -3.45
N ARG A 610 8.99 -13.50 -4.61
CA ARG A 610 8.57 -12.11 -4.75
C ARG A 610 7.09 -12.03 -5.13
N GLY A 611 6.28 -11.62 -4.16
CA GLY A 611 4.97 -11.01 -4.40
C GLY A 611 4.97 -9.56 -3.93
N VAL A 612 3.77 -9.00 -3.66
CA VAL A 612 3.62 -7.67 -3.06
C VAL A 612 4.35 -7.60 -1.70
N ALA A 613 4.13 -8.62 -0.87
CA ALA A 613 4.96 -8.91 0.29
C ALA A 613 5.96 -10.01 -0.12
N PRO A 614 7.28 -9.75 -0.18
CA PRO A 614 8.31 -10.77 -0.39
C PRO A 614 8.55 -11.65 0.86
N TRP A 615 8.88 -12.93 0.64
CA TRP A 615 9.19 -13.88 1.71
C TRP A 615 10.19 -14.95 1.23
N MET A 616 10.68 -15.76 2.16
CA MET A 616 11.47 -16.95 1.89
C MET A 616 10.85 -18.17 2.56
N ASP A 617 10.59 -19.21 1.77
CA ASP A 617 10.25 -20.52 2.30
C ASP A 617 11.52 -21.16 2.84
N LEU A 618 11.59 -21.35 4.16
CA LEU A 618 12.78 -21.85 4.82
C LEU A 618 13.01 -23.33 4.50
N ILE A 619 14.26 -23.71 4.32
CA ILE A 619 14.74 -25.10 4.29
C ILE A 619 15.47 -25.39 5.59
N GLU A 620 16.42 -24.52 5.94
CA GLU A 620 17.29 -24.68 7.09
C GLU A 620 17.62 -23.31 7.67
N LEU A 621 17.58 -23.19 8.99
CA LEU A 621 18.06 -22.04 9.75
C LEU A 621 19.11 -22.53 10.74
N LYS A 622 20.27 -21.88 10.73
CA LYS A 622 21.38 -22.13 11.66
C LYS A 622 21.59 -20.88 12.50
N SER A 623 21.45 -21.00 13.81
CA SER A 623 21.83 -19.95 14.74
C SER A 623 23.30 -20.09 15.12
N ASP A 624 23.96 -18.98 15.40
CA ASP A 624 25.33 -18.97 15.94
C ASP A 624 25.44 -19.73 17.28
N SER A 625 24.31 -19.89 17.99
CA SER A 625 24.18 -20.76 19.18
C SER A 625 24.31 -22.27 18.89
N GLY A 626 24.47 -22.67 17.63
CA GLY A 626 24.48 -24.07 17.19
C GLY A 626 23.09 -24.67 17.00
N THR A 627 22.02 -23.92 17.25
CA THR A 627 20.64 -24.40 17.02
C THR A 627 20.36 -24.52 15.52
N ILE A 628 20.02 -25.72 15.08
CA ILE A 628 19.61 -26.00 13.69
C ILE A 628 18.11 -26.25 13.64
N VAL A 629 17.41 -25.52 12.79
CA VAL A 629 15.97 -25.62 12.55
C VAL A 629 15.72 -25.99 11.10
N ASN A 630 15.20 -27.20 10.87
CA ASN A 630 14.83 -27.68 9.54
C ASN A 630 13.35 -27.44 9.25
N SER A 631 13.06 -27.08 8.01
CA SER A 631 11.72 -26.80 7.50
C SER A 631 11.39 -27.66 6.27
N TYR A 632 10.13 -28.07 6.17
CA TYR A 632 9.68 -29.23 5.39
C TYR A 632 8.57 -28.90 4.38
N HIS A 633 8.56 -27.69 3.81
CA HIS A 633 7.54 -27.24 2.84
C HIS A 633 7.37 -28.21 1.66
N ARG A 634 8.47 -28.53 0.97
CA ARG A 634 8.46 -29.46 -0.16
C ARG A 634 7.97 -30.85 0.24
N PHE A 635 8.39 -31.35 1.41
CA PHE A 635 7.99 -32.66 1.91
C PHE A 635 6.48 -32.74 2.10
N TRP A 636 5.87 -31.76 2.77
CA TRP A 636 4.42 -31.76 2.99
C TRP A 636 3.61 -31.61 1.71
N ALA A 637 4.06 -30.79 0.77
CA ALA A 637 3.41 -30.69 -0.53
C ALA A 637 3.41 -32.06 -1.26
N MET A 638 4.54 -32.76 -1.25
CA MET A 638 4.64 -34.10 -1.85
C MET A 638 3.80 -35.15 -1.11
N VAL A 639 3.81 -35.15 0.22
CA VAL A 639 3.05 -36.09 1.04
C VAL A 639 1.55 -35.86 0.87
N LEU A 640 1.08 -34.61 1.00
CA LEU A 640 -0.33 -34.28 0.87
C LEU A 640 -0.85 -34.60 -0.53
N GLY A 641 -0.10 -34.20 -1.58
CA GLY A 641 -0.47 -34.52 -2.95
C GLY A 641 -0.56 -36.02 -3.21
N SER A 642 0.41 -36.80 -2.71
CA SER A 642 0.41 -38.27 -2.85
C SER A 642 -0.72 -38.93 -2.05
N LEU A 643 -0.97 -38.50 -0.81
CA LEU A 643 -2.03 -39.06 0.03
C LEU A 643 -3.41 -38.79 -0.55
N LEU A 644 -3.66 -37.58 -1.07
CA LEU A 644 -4.92 -37.25 -1.74
C LEU A 644 -5.11 -38.07 -3.02
N MET A 645 -4.03 -38.28 -3.78
CA MET A 645 -4.08 -39.10 -4.99
C MET A 645 -4.35 -40.58 -4.65
N ILE A 646 -3.64 -41.16 -3.68
CA ILE A 646 -3.85 -42.55 -3.22
C ILE A 646 -5.24 -42.72 -2.62
N GLY A 647 -5.64 -41.82 -1.71
CA GLY A 647 -6.96 -41.84 -1.09
C GLY A 647 -8.08 -41.70 -2.12
N GLY A 648 -7.89 -40.85 -3.13
CA GLY A 648 -8.79 -40.73 -4.27
C GLY A 648 -8.89 -42.03 -5.08
N ILE A 649 -7.75 -42.66 -5.41
CA ILE A 649 -7.71 -43.95 -6.12
C ILE A 649 -8.42 -45.05 -5.31
N ILE A 650 -8.13 -45.17 -4.01
CA ILE A 650 -8.78 -46.13 -3.13
C ILE A 650 -10.29 -45.89 -3.10
N THR A 651 -10.73 -44.62 -3.03
CA THR A 651 -12.15 -44.26 -3.04
C THR A 651 -12.83 -44.64 -4.34
N VAL A 652 -12.16 -44.50 -5.49
CA VAL A 652 -12.67 -44.95 -6.80
C VAL A 652 -12.80 -46.48 -6.84
N ILE A 653 -11.86 -47.22 -6.25
CA ILE A 653 -11.82 -48.69 -6.30
C ILE A 653 -12.75 -49.34 -5.28
N ALA A 654 -12.86 -48.78 -4.07
CA ALA A 654 -13.58 -49.38 -2.94
C ALA A 654 -15.12 -49.33 -3.06
N VAL A 655 -15.66 -48.57 -4.03
CA VAL A 655 -17.11 -48.38 -4.25
C VAL A 655 -17.55 -49.05 -5.57
N LYS A 656 -16.79 -50.04 -6.04
CA LYS A 656 -17.16 -50.89 -7.18
C LYS A 656 -18.01 -52.09 -6.78
#